data_AF-A0A011NVB1-F1
#
_entry.id   AF-A0A011NVB1-F1
#
_cell.length_a   1.000
_cell.length_b   1.000
_cell.length_c   1.000
_cell.angle_alpha   90.00
_cell.angle_beta   90.00
_cell.angle_gamma   90.00
#
_symmetry.space_group_name_H-M   'P 1'
#
loop_
_entity.id
_entity.type
_entity.pdbx_description
1 polymer ?
#
loop_
_entity_poly.entity_id
_entity_poly.type
_entity_poly.pdbx_seq_one_letter_code
_entity_poly.pdbx_strand_id
1 'polypeptide(L)'
;MHEAGTSKDQVQRYHRDCARVYELPCSGVNRGPGPGHGWVEADSHVDPPVDDRRLDEIAPDIEPHRRLKRDAVMPAQLICRVVDPRPAGFPRFWIRLLRDEIGLDGAISGDDLSLAGAGAAGGTGQQCTSAGEAGCDPRLVCNSPDAVGELPDGWSVTPDPRRRQRSAKPRPFRSGGRRSGAPGAGRWRYNRRVGSAIARRAPVSRETTAMNDVRARAKAFFNALDFNRPIDFGVPGLVNNGLGQELYVERIHGGGESDPVQQLADQIDFSESAGAYLFTGNRGTGKTTELLRLARILDGYGCEVFYADLSEYLILTQRVEISDFLVSVLGALSEKIGQRFGAEPGREGFFDRVWKFLLSDVVFEEVKLPAGPLELKASLHQNPTFKEELQKRTRGLVEQLVRQARTFVGEAVDQVRSQRQDPARKLVLIVDSVERLRGVGDSADVREVFKSAETLFSSHAEKLRFSGLSVVYTVPPYLLALAGGLGAYYAGGRIYALPSVHIYRCRPAAGKPAEIYAGGQEKMRAIIDRRYPAWSDFFTEKQLNRLAESSGGDLRDYFRMLRLAVTRLPANGVLPLADTVLLDAEQAVRGDMLPIAADDRGWLARITTSHQPELPSLDKLADFARLQQGKYVLQYRNGEDWYDVHPLLRREVAQG
;
A
#
# COMPACT_ATOMS: atom_id res chain seq x y z
N MET A 1 2.48 39.29 15.06
CA MET A 1 1.19 39.60 14.40
C MET A 1 1.46 40.51 13.23
N HIS A 2 1.37 39.99 12.01
CA HIS A 2 1.05 40.74 10.80
C HIS A 2 0.43 39.72 9.85
N GLU A 3 -0.90 39.80 9.69
CA GLU A 3 -1.64 39.00 8.72
C GLU A 3 -1.23 39.41 7.32
N ALA A 4 -0.55 38.53 6.59
CA ALA A 4 -0.39 38.66 5.14
C ALA A 4 -1.55 37.92 4.46
N GLY A 5 -2.74 38.52 4.49
CA GLY A 5 -3.83 38.16 3.60
C GLY A 5 -3.61 38.82 2.24
N THR A 6 -3.17 38.06 1.22
CA THR A 6 -3.15 38.56 -0.17
C THR A 6 -4.60 38.73 -0.62
N SER A 7 -5.02 39.97 -0.93
CA SER A 7 -6.40 40.20 -1.36
C SER A 7 -6.65 39.59 -2.74
N LYS A 8 -7.89 39.17 -3.04
CA LYS A 8 -8.27 38.63 -4.37
C LYS A 8 -7.93 39.61 -5.52
N ASP A 9 -7.88 40.92 -5.24
CA ASP A 9 -7.44 41.96 -6.18
C ASP A 9 -5.92 41.95 -6.47
N GLN A 10 -5.08 41.52 -5.52
CA GLN A 10 -3.63 41.36 -5.74
C GLN A 10 -3.32 40.18 -6.66
N VAL A 11 -4.03 39.06 -6.51
CA VAL A 11 -3.93 37.89 -7.40
C VAL A 11 -4.29 38.30 -8.84
N GLN A 12 -5.37 39.06 -9.02
CA GLN A 12 -5.79 39.56 -10.33
C GLN A 12 -4.76 40.49 -11.01
N ARG A 13 -4.06 41.33 -10.24
CA ARG A 13 -2.98 42.18 -10.79
C ARG A 13 -1.78 41.36 -11.25
N TYR A 14 -1.39 40.33 -10.52
CA TYR A 14 -0.24 39.49 -10.86
C TYR A 14 -0.50 38.59 -12.08
N HIS A 15 -1.73 38.08 -12.25
CA HIS A 15 -2.07 37.14 -13.33
C HIS A 15 -2.30 37.80 -14.69
N ARG A 16 -2.66 39.08 -14.72
CA ARG A 16 -2.87 39.83 -15.99
C ARG A 16 -1.62 39.82 -16.89
N ASP A 17 -0.43 39.67 -16.31
CA ASP A 17 0.85 39.82 -17.00
C ASP A 17 1.59 38.50 -17.31
N CYS A 18 1.15 37.32 -16.80
CA CYS A 18 2.02 36.13 -16.76
C CYS A 18 1.54 34.83 -17.45
N ALA A 19 0.26 34.60 -17.77
CA ALA A 19 -0.15 33.40 -18.54
C ALA A 19 -1.55 33.52 -19.16
N ARG A 20 -1.84 32.75 -20.21
CA ARG A 20 -3.11 32.74 -20.98
C ARG A 20 -3.97 31.46 -20.82
N VAL A 21 -3.59 30.56 -19.91
CA VAL A 21 -4.29 29.29 -19.62
C VAL A 21 -4.53 29.20 -18.11
N TYR A 22 -5.75 28.86 -17.68
CA TYR A 22 -6.16 28.83 -16.27
C TYR A 22 -7.14 27.70 -15.97
N GLU A 23 -7.23 27.28 -14.70
CA GLU A 23 -8.23 26.32 -14.21
C GLU A 23 -9.52 27.00 -13.69
N LEU A 24 -10.66 26.33 -13.84
CA LEU A 24 -12.05 26.74 -13.49
C LEU A 24 -12.31 26.77 -11.95
N PRO A 25 -13.47 27.24 -11.47
CA PRO A 25 -13.61 28.24 -10.42
C PRO A 25 -13.84 27.59 -9.06
N CYS A 26 -12.84 26.87 -8.54
CA CYS A 26 -12.71 26.59 -7.10
C CYS A 26 -11.30 26.93 -6.61
N SER A 27 -10.60 27.78 -7.38
CA SER A 27 -9.24 28.25 -7.15
C SER A 27 -9.24 29.61 -6.42
N GLY A 28 -9.77 29.62 -5.19
CA GLY A 28 -9.35 30.59 -4.18
C GLY A 28 -7.89 30.35 -3.72
N VAL A 29 -7.36 31.23 -2.89
CA VAL A 29 -6.02 31.08 -2.27
C VAL A 29 -6.22 30.63 -0.84
N ASN A 30 -5.49 29.61 -0.37
CA ASN A 30 -5.33 29.37 1.06
C ASN A 30 -3.87 29.12 1.49
N ARG A 31 -3.65 29.32 2.79
CA ARG A 31 -2.37 29.26 3.53
C ARG A 31 -1.66 27.90 3.36
N GLY A 32 -0.94 27.69 2.27
CA GLY A 32 -0.09 26.50 2.08
C GLY A 32 0.60 26.48 0.71
N PRO A 33 1.73 25.77 0.53
CA PRO A 33 2.51 25.84 -0.69
C PRO A 33 2.06 24.77 -1.71
N GLY A 34 1.14 25.13 -2.60
CA GLY A 34 0.76 24.35 -3.78
C GLY A 34 -0.19 25.14 -4.70
N PRO A 35 -0.10 25.02 -6.05
CA PRO A 35 -0.98 25.75 -6.95
C PRO A 35 -2.32 25.02 -7.13
N GLY A 36 -3.40 25.55 -6.57
CA GLY A 36 -4.75 25.45 -7.17
C GLY A 36 -5.79 24.49 -6.57
N HIS A 37 -6.24 24.68 -5.32
CA HIS A 37 -7.57 24.27 -4.81
C HIS A 37 -7.89 25.14 -3.59
N GLY A 38 -8.67 26.21 -3.78
CA GLY A 38 -8.67 27.33 -2.85
C GLY A 38 -9.47 27.20 -1.57
N TRP A 39 -10.26 26.13 -1.46
CA TRP A 39 -11.19 25.96 -0.36
C TRP A 39 -11.19 24.55 0.23
N VAL A 40 -10.83 23.53 -0.56
CA VAL A 40 -10.92 22.13 -0.15
C VAL A 40 -9.56 21.61 0.36
N GLU A 41 -9.55 20.93 1.50
CA GLU A 41 -8.33 20.44 2.20
C GLU A 41 -7.78 19.12 1.64
N ALA A 42 -8.50 18.43 0.76
CA ALA A 42 -8.14 17.09 0.27
C ALA A 42 -7.21 17.11 -0.96
N ASP A 43 -6.32 16.11 -1.03
CA ASP A 43 -5.44 15.85 -2.17
C ASP A 43 -6.24 15.19 -3.31
N SER A 44 -6.38 15.91 -4.44
CA SER A 44 -7.21 15.53 -5.60
C SER A 44 -6.68 14.37 -6.43
N HIS A 45 -5.50 13.82 -6.09
CA HIS A 45 -4.87 12.73 -6.84
C HIS A 45 -5.40 11.33 -6.47
N VAL A 46 -6.15 11.19 -5.37
CA VAL A 46 -6.66 9.89 -4.87
C VAL A 46 -8.18 9.80 -4.96
N ASP A 47 -8.90 10.85 -4.57
CA ASP A 47 -10.35 10.98 -4.70
C ASP A 47 -10.70 12.40 -5.16
N PRO A 48 -11.72 12.61 -6.01
CA PRO A 48 -12.12 13.95 -6.41
C PRO A 48 -12.67 14.71 -5.20
N PRO A 49 -12.08 15.85 -4.81
CA PRO A 49 -12.59 16.66 -3.72
C PRO A 49 -14.04 17.08 -3.95
N VAL A 50 -14.80 17.26 -2.87
CA VAL A 50 -16.21 17.68 -2.91
C VAL A 50 -16.34 19.09 -2.36
N ASP A 51 -17.00 19.97 -3.11
CA ASP A 51 -17.43 21.30 -2.67
C ASP A 51 -18.95 21.31 -2.50
N ASP A 52 -19.39 21.37 -1.24
CA ASP A 52 -20.80 21.35 -0.85
C ASP A 52 -21.42 22.76 -0.77
N ARG A 53 -20.67 23.82 -1.14
CA ARG A 53 -21.18 25.21 -1.14
C ARG A 53 -22.29 25.42 -2.18
N ARG A 54 -23.16 26.39 -1.91
CA ARG A 54 -24.20 26.81 -2.86
C ARG A 54 -23.60 27.68 -3.96
N LEU A 55 -24.26 27.74 -5.12
CA LEU A 55 -23.73 28.44 -6.31
C LEU A 55 -23.48 29.94 -6.09
N ASP A 56 -24.28 30.60 -5.24
CA ASP A 56 -24.10 31.99 -4.81
C ASP A 56 -22.85 32.19 -3.95
N GLU A 57 -22.47 31.19 -3.15
CA GLU A 57 -21.25 31.18 -2.35
C GLU A 57 -20.00 30.88 -3.18
N ILE A 58 -20.16 30.19 -4.32
CA ILE A 58 -19.10 29.92 -5.31
C ILE A 58 -18.92 31.11 -6.28
N ALA A 59 -19.93 31.98 -6.43
CA ALA A 59 -19.90 33.12 -7.36
C ALA A 59 -18.64 34.02 -7.24
N PRO A 60 -18.10 34.31 -6.03
CA PRO A 60 -16.85 35.07 -5.89
C PRO A 60 -15.61 34.37 -6.45
N ASP A 61 -15.63 33.04 -6.59
CA ASP A 61 -14.54 32.24 -7.19
C ASP A 61 -14.67 32.17 -8.72
N ILE A 62 -15.88 32.38 -9.24
CA ILE A 62 -16.18 32.53 -10.67
C ILE A 62 -15.82 33.93 -11.18
N GLU A 63 -15.83 34.95 -10.31
CA GLU A 63 -15.64 36.35 -10.71
C GLU A 63 -14.31 36.66 -11.44
N PRO A 64 -13.14 36.10 -11.04
CA PRO A 64 -11.92 36.22 -11.83
C PRO A 64 -12.08 35.68 -13.25
N HIS A 65 -13.00 34.73 -13.47
CA HIS A 65 -13.27 34.19 -14.79
C HIS A 65 -14.00 35.16 -15.71
N ARG A 66 -14.96 35.91 -15.18
CA ARG A 66 -15.69 36.96 -15.91
C ARG A 66 -14.82 38.15 -16.33
N ARG A 67 -13.80 38.48 -15.53
CA ARG A 67 -12.97 39.68 -15.73
C ARG A 67 -11.74 39.49 -16.61
N LEU A 68 -11.29 38.25 -16.82
CA LEU A 68 -10.05 37.93 -17.54
C LEU A 68 -10.35 37.30 -18.90
N LYS A 69 -9.84 37.92 -19.98
CA LYS A 69 -9.87 37.33 -21.32
C LYS A 69 -8.85 36.18 -21.42
N ARG A 70 -9.31 34.98 -21.77
CA ARG A 70 -8.48 33.77 -21.82
C ARG A 70 -8.61 33.06 -23.17
N ASP A 71 -7.51 32.46 -23.60
CA ASP A 71 -7.46 31.65 -24.83
C ASP A 71 -7.75 30.17 -24.55
N ALA A 72 -7.58 29.71 -23.30
CA ALA A 72 -8.01 28.39 -22.85
C ALA A 72 -8.33 28.34 -21.34
N VAL A 73 -9.20 27.40 -20.95
CA VAL A 73 -9.54 27.08 -19.55
C VAL A 73 -9.59 25.56 -19.34
N MET A 74 -9.21 25.07 -18.17
CA MET A 74 -9.33 23.67 -17.76
C MET A 74 -10.28 23.55 -16.55
N PRO A 75 -11.39 22.78 -16.60
CA PRO A 75 -12.20 22.42 -15.44
C PRO A 75 -11.33 21.85 -14.32
N ALA A 76 -11.66 22.16 -13.07
CA ALA A 76 -11.02 21.53 -11.93
C ALA A 76 -11.60 20.13 -11.71
N GLN A 77 -10.77 19.19 -11.26
CA GLN A 77 -11.17 17.86 -10.81
C GLN A 77 -11.88 17.92 -9.44
N LEU A 78 -13.07 18.51 -9.41
CA LEU A 78 -13.85 18.76 -8.19
C LEU A 78 -15.33 18.48 -8.44
N ILE A 79 -15.98 17.81 -7.49
CA ILE A 79 -17.43 17.58 -7.48
C ILE A 79 -18.10 18.73 -6.72
N CYS A 80 -18.93 19.51 -7.41
CA CYS A 80 -19.84 20.44 -6.75
C CYS A 80 -21.19 19.75 -6.59
N ARG A 81 -21.41 19.11 -5.43
CA ARG A 81 -22.54 18.19 -5.21
C ARG A 81 -23.91 18.85 -5.41
N VAL A 82 -24.01 20.14 -5.13
CA VAL A 82 -25.22 20.95 -5.30
C VAL A 82 -25.58 21.16 -6.78
N VAL A 83 -24.61 21.03 -7.70
CA VAL A 83 -24.77 21.25 -9.14
C VAL A 83 -24.87 19.93 -9.91
N ASP A 84 -23.91 19.03 -9.72
CA ASP A 84 -23.88 17.71 -10.35
C ASP A 84 -22.96 16.78 -9.54
N PRO A 85 -23.31 15.50 -9.34
CA PRO A 85 -22.47 14.55 -8.62
C PRO A 85 -21.17 14.17 -9.36
N ARG A 86 -20.98 14.61 -10.61
CA ARG A 86 -19.77 14.34 -11.40
C ARG A 86 -18.78 15.53 -11.38
N PRO A 87 -17.46 15.29 -11.57
CA PRO A 87 -16.46 16.36 -11.61
C PRO A 87 -16.74 17.40 -12.69
N ALA A 88 -16.36 18.66 -12.46
CA ALA A 88 -16.78 19.81 -13.28
C ALA A 88 -16.51 19.72 -14.82
N GLY A 89 -15.61 18.83 -15.26
CA GLY A 89 -15.35 18.55 -16.68
C GLY A 89 -16.40 17.70 -17.42
N PHE A 90 -17.33 17.06 -16.69
CA PHE A 90 -18.35 16.17 -17.28
C PHE A 90 -19.77 16.76 -17.36
N PRO A 91 -20.25 17.56 -16.39
CA PRO A 91 -21.56 18.22 -16.48
C PRO A 91 -21.56 19.33 -17.53
N ARG A 92 -22.56 19.33 -18.42
CA ARG A 92 -22.78 20.41 -19.40
C ARG A 92 -22.97 21.78 -18.75
N PHE A 93 -23.45 21.81 -17.50
CA PHE A 93 -23.71 23.05 -16.76
C PHE A 93 -22.48 23.96 -16.70
N TRP A 94 -21.33 23.44 -16.25
CA TRP A 94 -20.10 24.23 -16.11
C TRP A 94 -19.53 24.70 -17.44
N ILE A 95 -19.65 23.86 -18.46
CA ILE A 95 -19.21 24.19 -19.82
C ILE A 95 -20.10 25.28 -20.43
N ARG A 96 -21.42 25.23 -20.23
CA ARG A 96 -22.34 26.29 -20.64
C ARG A 96 -22.11 27.58 -19.87
N LEU A 97 -21.87 27.52 -18.57
CA LEU A 97 -21.49 28.70 -17.78
C LEU A 97 -20.26 29.41 -18.38
N LEU A 98 -19.23 28.64 -18.74
CA LEU A 98 -18.05 29.19 -19.41
C LEU A 98 -18.34 29.81 -20.79
N ARG A 99 -19.19 29.17 -21.59
CA ARG A 99 -19.47 29.58 -22.97
C ARG A 99 -20.46 30.72 -23.05
N ASP A 100 -21.59 30.59 -22.35
CA ASP A 100 -22.78 31.39 -22.54
C ASP A 100 -22.79 32.59 -21.58
N GLU A 101 -22.40 32.39 -20.31
CA GLU A 101 -22.39 33.47 -19.32
C GLU A 101 -21.04 34.21 -19.24
N ILE A 102 -19.93 33.47 -19.25
CA ILE A 102 -18.58 34.05 -19.17
C ILE A 102 -18.08 34.51 -20.55
N GLY A 103 -18.64 33.96 -21.64
CA GLY A 103 -18.26 34.33 -23.00
C GLY A 103 -16.88 33.83 -23.44
N LEU A 104 -16.44 32.65 -22.96
CA LEU A 104 -15.16 32.09 -23.34
C LEU A 104 -15.18 31.57 -24.79
N ASP A 105 -14.51 32.29 -25.69
CA ASP A 105 -14.33 31.85 -27.08
C ASP A 105 -13.13 30.92 -27.32
N GLY A 106 -12.36 30.64 -26.26
CA GLY A 106 -11.12 29.84 -26.25
C GLY A 106 -11.34 28.33 -26.09
N ALA A 107 -10.27 27.55 -25.98
CA ALA A 107 -10.38 26.11 -25.73
C ALA A 107 -10.86 25.81 -24.30
N ILE A 108 -11.73 24.82 -24.11
CA ILE A 108 -11.97 24.23 -22.78
C ILE A 108 -11.35 22.84 -22.77
N SER A 109 -10.25 22.64 -22.05
CA SER A 109 -9.58 21.34 -21.97
C SER A 109 -10.32 20.42 -21.04
N GLY A 110 -10.52 19.15 -21.39
CA GLY A 110 -10.81 18.13 -20.38
C GLY A 110 -9.62 18.01 -19.41
N ASP A 111 -9.91 17.55 -18.19
CA ASP A 111 -8.89 17.13 -17.23
C ASP A 111 -8.25 15.80 -17.69
N ASP A 112 -7.24 15.33 -16.96
CA ASP A 112 -6.55 14.08 -17.26
C ASP A 112 -7.41 12.85 -16.95
N LEU A 113 -7.85 12.17 -18.01
CA LEU A 113 -8.80 11.04 -17.93
C LEU A 113 -8.12 9.73 -17.50
N SER A 114 -6.80 9.70 -17.36
CA SER A 114 -6.04 8.56 -16.83
C SER A 114 -5.95 8.51 -15.30
N LEU A 115 -6.43 9.54 -14.60
CA LEU A 115 -6.37 9.61 -13.14
C LEU A 115 -7.49 8.79 -12.48
N ALA A 116 -7.20 8.12 -11.35
CA ALA A 116 -8.15 7.31 -10.59
C ALA A 116 -9.40 8.10 -10.11
N GLY A 117 -9.25 9.42 -9.93
CA GLY A 117 -10.34 10.34 -9.57
C GLY A 117 -11.24 10.80 -10.73
N ALA A 118 -11.05 10.29 -11.96
CA ALA A 118 -11.87 10.65 -13.12
C ALA A 118 -13.35 10.25 -13.01
N GLY A 119 -13.70 9.37 -12.05
CA GLY A 119 -14.99 9.36 -11.35
C GLY A 119 -16.28 9.27 -12.18
N ALA A 120 -16.22 8.90 -13.45
CA ALA A 120 -17.38 8.60 -14.28
C ALA A 120 -17.35 7.10 -14.59
N ALA A 121 -18.41 6.38 -14.23
CA ALA A 121 -18.55 4.95 -14.52
C ALA A 121 -18.28 4.67 -16.00
N GLY A 122 -17.28 3.82 -16.29
CA GLY A 122 -16.89 3.45 -17.64
C GLY A 122 -15.39 3.50 -17.91
N GLY A 123 -14.92 2.76 -18.92
CA GLY A 123 -13.53 2.81 -19.40
C GLY A 123 -13.18 4.11 -20.14
N THR A 124 -11.89 4.29 -20.48
CA THR A 124 -11.32 5.52 -21.10
C THR A 124 -12.12 6.06 -22.28
N GLY A 125 -12.65 5.18 -23.15
CA GLY A 125 -13.50 5.59 -24.28
C GLY A 125 -14.82 6.25 -23.88
N GLN A 126 -15.49 5.73 -22.84
CA GLN A 126 -16.74 6.33 -22.33
C GLN A 126 -16.48 7.67 -21.65
N GLN A 127 -15.36 7.82 -20.95
CA GLN A 127 -14.95 9.09 -20.35
C GLN A 127 -14.61 10.15 -21.41
N CYS A 128 -13.87 9.75 -22.46
CA CYS A 128 -13.59 10.62 -23.60
C CYS A 128 -14.88 11.06 -24.32
N THR A 129 -15.86 10.16 -24.46
CA THR A 129 -17.16 10.49 -25.04
C THR A 129 -17.92 11.46 -24.14
N SER A 130 -17.99 11.18 -22.83
CA SER A 130 -18.71 12.01 -21.85
C SER A 130 -18.15 13.42 -21.76
N ALA A 131 -16.83 13.57 -21.63
CA ALA A 131 -16.16 14.87 -21.64
C ALA A 131 -16.39 15.60 -22.99
N GLY A 132 -16.48 14.83 -24.08
CA GLY A 132 -16.74 15.40 -25.39
C GLY A 132 -18.17 15.89 -25.60
N GLU A 133 -19.15 15.14 -25.11
CA GLU A 133 -20.56 15.54 -25.08
C GLU A 133 -20.80 16.72 -24.14
N ALA A 134 -20.07 16.79 -23.02
CA ALA A 134 -20.09 17.94 -22.12
C ALA A 134 -19.69 19.25 -22.84
N GLY A 135 -18.81 19.15 -23.83
CA GLY A 135 -18.35 20.25 -24.67
C GLY A 135 -16.87 20.60 -24.54
N CYS A 136 -16.06 19.73 -23.91
CA CYS A 136 -14.61 19.89 -23.86
C CYS A 136 -13.98 19.76 -25.25
N ASP A 137 -12.98 20.60 -25.56
CA ASP A 137 -12.29 20.76 -26.84
C ASP A 137 -11.18 19.70 -27.03
N PRO A 138 -10.02 19.75 -26.33
CA PRO A 138 -9.14 18.59 -26.18
C PRO A 138 -9.56 17.71 -24.99
N ARG A 139 -9.21 16.42 -25.04
CA ARG A 139 -9.30 15.47 -23.92
C ARG A 139 -7.92 14.93 -23.68
N LEU A 140 -7.49 14.91 -22.43
CA LEU A 140 -6.13 14.54 -22.05
C LEU A 140 -6.15 13.12 -21.49
N VAL A 141 -5.23 12.30 -21.98
CA VAL A 141 -4.90 10.99 -21.41
C VAL A 141 -3.39 10.99 -21.29
N CYS A 142 -2.88 11.18 -20.08
CA CYS A 142 -1.47 11.39 -19.82
C CYS A 142 -0.85 10.16 -19.16
N ASN A 143 0.40 9.84 -19.53
CA ASN A 143 1.17 8.74 -18.92
C ASN A 143 0.55 7.32 -19.03
N SER A 144 -0.55 7.15 -19.79
CA SER A 144 -1.24 5.88 -20.02
C SER A 144 -1.43 5.61 -21.52
N PRO A 145 -0.36 5.28 -22.26
CA PRO A 145 -0.46 5.00 -23.69
C PRO A 145 -1.35 3.79 -24.01
N ASP A 146 -1.40 2.80 -23.12
CA ASP A 146 -2.23 1.60 -23.28
C ASP A 146 -3.72 1.95 -23.28
N ALA A 147 -4.14 2.87 -22.39
CA ALA A 147 -5.51 3.37 -22.32
C ALA A 147 -5.95 4.14 -23.59
N VAL A 148 -5.00 4.72 -24.32
CA VAL A 148 -5.25 5.32 -25.64
C VAL A 148 -5.39 4.22 -26.71
N GLY A 149 -4.61 3.15 -26.61
CA GLY A 149 -4.67 1.98 -27.50
C GLY A 149 -5.94 1.14 -27.35
N GLU A 150 -6.64 1.24 -26.21
CA GLU A 150 -7.94 0.59 -25.96
C GLU A 150 -9.12 1.29 -26.66
N LEU A 151 -8.93 2.47 -27.24
CA LEU A 151 -9.97 3.15 -28.00
C LEU A 151 -10.25 2.37 -29.30
N PRO A 152 -11.53 2.03 -29.61
CA PRO A 152 -11.86 1.34 -30.85
C PRO A 152 -11.39 2.10 -32.10
N ASP A 153 -10.92 1.38 -33.11
CA ASP A 153 -10.62 1.95 -34.42
C ASP A 153 -11.85 2.70 -34.97
N GLY A 154 -11.67 3.99 -35.28
CA GLY A 154 -12.75 4.86 -35.74
C GLY A 154 -13.58 5.52 -34.64
N TRP A 155 -13.16 5.44 -33.36
CA TRP A 155 -13.80 6.19 -32.27
C TRP A 155 -13.89 7.68 -32.60
N SER A 156 -15.10 8.21 -32.54
CA SER A 156 -15.38 9.63 -32.80
C SER A 156 -16.50 10.14 -31.90
N VAL A 157 -16.48 11.44 -31.63
CA VAL A 157 -17.56 12.15 -30.94
C VAL A 157 -18.24 13.10 -31.91
N THR A 158 -19.42 13.58 -31.56
CA THR A 158 -20.19 14.55 -32.36
C THR A 158 -19.30 15.68 -32.88
N PRO A 159 -19.21 15.85 -34.22
CA PRO A 159 -18.36 16.88 -34.82
C PRO A 159 -18.80 18.28 -34.38
N ASP A 160 -17.86 19.06 -33.86
CA ASP A 160 -18.05 20.48 -33.59
C ASP A 160 -17.17 21.28 -34.58
N PRO A 161 -17.77 22.03 -35.53
CA PRO A 161 -17.04 22.72 -36.58
C PRO A 161 -16.13 23.85 -36.05
N ARG A 162 -16.39 24.34 -34.82
CA ARG A 162 -15.60 25.40 -34.18
C ARG A 162 -14.49 24.86 -33.28
N ARG A 163 -14.51 23.58 -32.91
CA ARG A 163 -13.50 22.92 -32.05
C ARG A 163 -12.07 23.17 -32.53
N ARG A 164 -11.78 22.91 -33.81
CA ARG A 164 -10.43 23.13 -34.38
C ARG A 164 -9.98 24.58 -34.25
N GLN A 165 -10.89 25.54 -34.41
CA GLN A 165 -10.57 26.97 -34.27
C GLN A 165 -10.30 27.33 -32.80
N ARG A 166 -11.09 26.82 -31.85
CA ARG A 166 -10.89 27.04 -30.41
C ARG A 166 -9.58 26.42 -29.91
N SER A 167 -9.30 25.17 -30.25
CA SER A 167 -8.06 24.47 -29.89
C SER A 167 -6.80 25.10 -30.50
N ALA A 168 -6.94 25.85 -31.61
CA ALA A 168 -5.83 26.52 -32.28
C ALA A 168 -5.56 27.96 -31.77
N LYS A 169 -6.38 28.49 -30.84
CA LYS A 169 -6.19 29.81 -30.21
C LYS A 169 -5.00 29.86 -29.25
N PRO A 170 -4.76 28.87 -28.35
CA PRO A 170 -3.54 28.81 -27.57
C PRO A 170 -2.35 28.47 -28.47
N ARG A 171 -1.82 29.46 -29.22
CA ARG A 171 -0.64 29.29 -30.05
C ARG A 171 0.63 29.51 -29.23
N PRO A 172 1.66 28.66 -29.38
CA PRO A 172 2.98 29.01 -28.86
C PRO A 172 3.45 30.30 -29.53
N PHE A 173 4.11 31.15 -28.75
CA PHE A 173 4.80 32.33 -29.27
C PHE A 173 5.76 31.86 -30.38
N ARG A 174 5.49 32.24 -31.64
CA ARG A 174 6.26 31.77 -32.82
C ARG A 174 7.77 31.98 -32.57
N SER A 175 8.50 30.90 -32.37
CA SER A 175 9.96 30.87 -32.20
C SER A 175 10.72 30.56 -33.50
N GLY A 176 10.09 30.74 -34.66
CA GLY A 176 10.67 30.37 -35.97
C GLY A 176 11.21 31.52 -36.84
N GLY A 177 11.16 32.77 -36.40
CA GLY A 177 11.65 33.93 -37.18
C GLY A 177 12.92 34.55 -36.56
N ARG A 178 13.97 34.75 -37.37
CA ARG A 178 15.30 35.28 -37.01
C ARG A 178 15.27 36.28 -35.84
N ARG A 179 15.92 35.93 -34.74
CA ARG A 179 16.16 36.80 -33.56
C ARG A 179 17.16 37.94 -33.81
N SER A 180 17.71 38.10 -35.01
CA SER A 180 18.84 38.99 -35.28
C SER A 180 18.46 40.42 -35.70
N GLY A 181 17.28 40.95 -35.33
CA GLY A 181 16.94 42.33 -35.72
C GLY A 181 15.72 43.01 -35.10
N ALA A 182 15.12 42.50 -34.01
CA ALA A 182 13.95 43.19 -33.43
C ALA A 182 14.38 44.42 -32.59
N PRO A 183 13.76 45.61 -32.81
CA PRO A 183 14.01 46.82 -32.02
C PRO A 183 13.43 46.63 -30.62
N GLY A 184 14.22 46.04 -29.73
CA GLY A 184 13.78 45.63 -28.40
C GLY A 184 14.81 44.82 -27.61
N ALA A 185 15.98 44.53 -28.19
CA ALA A 185 17.07 43.82 -27.52
C ALA A 185 17.48 44.48 -26.19
N GLY A 186 17.41 45.81 -26.08
CA GLY A 186 17.65 46.56 -24.85
C GLY A 186 16.58 46.30 -23.77
N ARG A 187 15.30 46.33 -24.13
CA ARG A 187 14.17 46.09 -23.22
C ARG A 187 14.05 44.62 -22.81
N TRP A 188 14.41 43.69 -23.69
CA TRP A 188 14.49 42.27 -23.35
C TRP A 188 15.70 41.96 -22.46
N ARG A 189 16.87 42.54 -22.71
CA ARG A 189 18.03 42.42 -21.79
C ARG A 189 17.76 43.10 -20.46
N TYR A 190 17.04 44.23 -20.44
CA TYR A 190 16.57 44.90 -19.23
C TYR A 190 15.56 44.04 -18.48
N ASN A 191 14.49 43.52 -19.12
CA ASN A 191 13.52 42.64 -18.47
C ASN A 191 14.12 41.29 -18.06
N ARG A 192 15.12 40.78 -18.76
CA ARG A 192 15.87 39.59 -18.33
C ARG A 192 16.79 39.92 -17.16
N ARG A 193 17.44 41.09 -17.14
CA ARG A 193 18.20 41.58 -15.98
C ARG A 193 17.30 41.84 -14.79
N VAL A 194 16.16 42.48 -14.96
CA VAL A 194 15.15 42.77 -13.92
C VAL A 194 14.49 41.47 -13.47
N GLY A 195 14.11 40.56 -14.35
CA GLY A 195 13.61 39.23 -13.99
C GLY A 195 14.66 38.40 -13.25
N SER A 196 15.92 38.44 -13.70
CA SER A 196 17.04 37.81 -12.99
C SER A 196 17.39 38.54 -11.69
N ALA A 197 17.14 39.84 -11.60
CA ALA A 197 17.38 40.65 -10.41
C ALA A 197 16.20 40.56 -9.44
N ILE A 198 14.97 40.28 -9.87
CA ILE A 198 13.83 39.91 -9.03
C ILE A 198 14.03 38.48 -8.51
N ALA A 199 14.52 37.56 -9.35
CA ALA A 199 14.94 36.23 -8.92
C ALA A 199 16.19 36.25 -7.99
N ARG A 200 17.01 37.31 -8.04
CA ARG A 200 18.19 37.51 -7.16
C ARG A 200 17.96 38.49 -5.99
N ARG A 201 16.92 39.34 -6.03
CA ARG A 201 16.53 40.33 -5.00
C ARG A 201 15.26 39.94 -4.25
N ALA A 202 14.55 38.88 -4.65
CA ALA A 202 13.88 38.07 -3.64
C ALA A 202 15.01 37.46 -2.83
N PRO A 203 15.28 37.93 -1.60
CA PRO A 203 16.23 37.22 -0.78
C PRO A 203 15.53 35.90 -0.46
N VAL A 204 15.92 34.84 -1.16
CA VAL A 204 15.94 33.54 -0.50
C VAL A 204 16.96 33.76 0.61
N SER A 205 16.47 34.15 1.79
CA SER A 205 17.32 34.38 2.95
C SER A 205 18.19 33.14 3.15
N ARG A 206 19.37 33.26 3.77
CA ARG A 206 20.15 32.06 4.18
C ARG A 206 19.25 31.05 4.91
N GLU A 207 18.26 31.54 5.65
CA GLU A 207 17.21 30.74 6.28
C GLU A 207 16.32 30.01 5.27
N THR A 208 15.91 30.61 4.15
CA THR A 208 15.09 29.94 3.12
C THR A 208 15.89 28.86 2.35
N THR A 209 17.17 29.08 2.07
CA THR A 209 18.04 28.05 1.47
C THR A 209 18.32 26.91 2.45
N ALA A 210 18.61 27.22 3.71
CA ALA A 210 18.77 26.23 4.77
C ALA A 210 17.47 25.46 5.04
N MET A 211 16.30 26.12 4.98
CA MET A 211 14.99 25.47 5.13
C MET A 211 14.69 24.52 3.97
N ASN A 212 15.02 24.90 2.74
CA ASN A 212 14.88 24.03 1.57
C ASN A 212 15.79 22.80 1.68
N ASP A 213 16.99 22.97 2.24
CA ASP A 213 17.92 21.87 2.53
C ASP A 213 17.42 20.96 3.67
N VAL A 214 16.91 21.52 4.77
CA VAL A 214 16.28 20.75 5.87
C VAL A 214 15.07 19.97 5.37
N ARG A 215 14.20 20.58 4.55
CA ARG A 215 13.04 19.92 3.96
C ARG A 215 13.44 18.80 3.00
N ALA A 216 14.49 19.00 2.20
CA ALA A 216 15.01 17.96 1.32
C ALA A 216 15.57 16.77 2.12
N ARG A 217 16.36 17.02 3.16
CA ARG A 217 16.86 15.98 4.07
C ARG A 217 15.73 15.26 4.80
N ALA A 218 14.70 15.96 5.26
CA ALA A 218 13.55 15.34 5.92
C ALA A 218 12.71 14.50 4.95
N LYS A 219 12.56 14.94 3.70
CA LYS A 219 11.94 14.12 2.64
C LYS A 219 12.76 12.84 2.39
N ALA A 220 14.08 12.95 2.35
CA ALA A 220 14.97 11.80 2.20
C ALA A 220 14.86 10.82 3.39
N PHE A 221 14.90 11.33 4.63
CA PHE A 221 14.68 10.53 5.84
C PHE A 221 13.31 9.85 5.82
N PHE A 222 12.24 10.59 5.52
CA PHE A 222 10.88 10.05 5.45
C PHE A 222 10.75 8.90 4.45
N ASN A 223 11.37 9.04 3.26
CA ASN A 223 11.35 8.02 2.23
C ASN A 223 12.28 6.83 2.54
N ALA A 224 13.38 7.05 3.26
CA ALA A 224 14.29 5.98 3.70
C ALA A 224 13.60 5.01 4.69
N LEU A 225 12.58 5.49 5.42
CA LEU A 225 11.74 4.71 6.31
C LEU A 225 10.51 4.12 5.60
N ASP A 226 10.62 3.82 4.30
CA ASP A 226 9.64 3.01 3.59
C ASP A 226 9.61 1.58 4.16
N PHE A 227 8.44 1.19 4.67
CA PHE A 227 8.16 -0.13 5.25
C PHE A 227 7.23 -0.98 4.37
N ASN A 228 6.87 -0.49 3.18
CA ASN A 228 6.08 -1.25 2.21
C ASN A 228 6.94 -2.16 1.33
N ARG A 229 8.26 -1.93 1.30
CA ARG A 229 9.22 -2.73 0.56
C ARG A 229 10.01 -3.64 1.50
N PRO A 230 10.04 -4.96 1.26
CA PRO A 230 10.91 -5.86 2.01
C PRO A 230 12.37 -5.68 1.57
N ILE A 231 13.31 -6.20 2.36
CA ILE A 231 14.71 -6.27 1.95
C ILE A 231 14.90 -7.49 1.04
N ASP A 232 15.52 -7.27 -0.12
CA ASP A 232 15.90 -8.30 -1.06
C ASP A 232 17.33 -8.78 -0.75
N PHE A 233 17.49 -10.10 -0.71
CA PHE A 233 18.74 -10.79 -0.43
C PHE A 233 19.40 -11.33 -1.70
N GLY A 234 18.94 -10.89 -2.88
CA GLY A 234 19.55 -11.16 -4.18
C GLY A 234 19.20 -12.53 -4.78
N VAL A 235 18.11 -13.16 -4.34
CA VAL A 235 17.64 -14.42 -4.95
C VAL A 235 16.82 -14.07 -6.20
N PRO A 236 17.25 -14.45 -7.41
CA PRO A 236 16.63 -14.00 -8.65
C PRO A 236 15.15 -14.36 -8.77
N GLY A 237 14.32 -13.38 -9.12
CA GLY A 237 12.92 -13.57 -9.46
C GLY A 237 11.97 -13.78 -8.26
N LEU A 238 12.42 -13.54 -7.02
CA LEU A 238 11.51 -13.58 -5.86
C LEU A 238 10.72 -12.28 -5.69
N VAL A 239 11.38 -11.12 -5.82
CA VAL A 239 10.75 -9.80 -5.72
C VAL A 239 11.36 -8.84 -6.75
N ASN A 240 10.55 -7.98 -7.36
CA ASN A 240 10.99 -7.08 -8.44
C ASN A 240 11.43 -5.68 -7.94
N ASN A 241 11.15 -5.33 -6.67
CA ASN A 241 11.38 -3.99 -6.11
C ASN A 241 11.76 -4.03 -4.62
N GLY A 242 12.64 -4.94 -4.19
CA GLY A 242 13.10 -4.97 -2.80
C GLY A 242 14.11 -3.85 -2.48
N LEU A 243 14.32 -3.60 -1.18
CA LEU A 243 15.40 -2.75 -0.68
C LEU A 243 16.72 -3.52 -0.64
N GLY A 244 17.87 -2.82 -0.66
CA GLY A 244 19.17 -3.47 -0.61
C GLY A 244 19.48 -4.18 0.72
N GLN A 245 20.20 -5.30 0.62
CA GLN A 245 20.56 -6.16 1.76
C GLN A 245 21.38 -5.44 2.83
N GLU A 246 22.13 -4.39 2.47
CA GLU A 246 22.93 -3.58 3.38
C GLU A 246 22.09 -2.96 4.52
N LEU A 247 20.78 -2.75 4.28
CA LEU A 247 19.85 -2.21 5.27
C LEU A 247 19.43 -3.23 6.34
N TYR A 248 19.76 -4.52 6.19
CA TYR A 248 19.28 -5.58 7.06
C TYR A 248 20.05 -5.63 8.39
N VAL A 249 19.36 -5.41 9.50
CA VAL A 249 19.92 -5.60 10.84
C VAL A 249 19.56 -6.99 11.34
N GLU A 250 20.57 -7.82 11.54
CA GLU A 250 20.40 -9.17 12.08
C GLU A 250 19.94 -9.16 13.54
N ARG A 251 19.27 -10.25 13.94
CA ARG A 251 19.00 -10.58 15.35
C ARG A 251 18.16 -9.51 16.06
N ILE A 252 17.17 -8.97 15.35
CA ILE A 252 16.20 -8.01 15.91
C ILE A 252 15.03 -8.72 16.62
N HIS A 253 14.74 -9.97 16.25
CA HIS A 253 13.68 -10.82 16.81
C HIS A 253 14.22 -11.92 17.75
N GLY A 254 15.48 -11.83 18.18
CA GLY A 254 16.16 -12.93 18.90
C GLY A 254 17.67 -12.74 19.00
N GLY A 255 18.28 -13.29 20.04
CA GLY A 255 19.73 -13.40 20.17
C GLY A 255 20.21 -14.86 20.06
N GLY A 256 21.41 -15.07 19.52
CA GLY A 256 22.11 -16.37 19.53
C GLY A 256 21.34 -17.54 18.87
N GLU A 257 21.33 -18.69 19.55
CA GLU A 257 20.86 -20.02 19.10
C GLU A 257 19.35 -20.14 18.79
N SER A 258 18.58 -19.06 18.91
CA SER A 258 17.11 -19.06 18.83
C SER A 258 16.52 -18.33 17.61
N ASP A 259 17.25 -18.27 16.49
CA ASP A 259 16.75 -17.66 15.25
C ASP A 259 15.69 -18.57 14.57
N PRO A 260 14.40 -18.21 14.57
CA PRO A 260 13.35 -19.06 14.01
C PRO A 260 13.50 -19.29 12.50
N VAL A 261 14.12 -18.35 11.76
CA VAL A 261 14.33 -18.51 10.33
C VAL A 261 15.42 -19.52 10.05
N GLN A 262 16.55 -19.41 10.74
CA GLN A 262 17.64 -20.39 10.61
C GLN A 262 17.16 -21.79 11.01
N GLN A 263 16.45 -21.89 12.14
CA GLN A 263 15.93 -23.18 12.57
C GLN A 263 14.89 -23.78 11.60
N LEU A 264 14.09 -22.95 10.92
CA LEU A 264 13.18 -23.43 9.87
C LEU A 264 13.97 -23.89 8.64
N ALA A 265 15.00 -23.15 8.24
CA ALA A 265 15.87 -23.53 7.13
C ALA A 265 16.55 -24.89 7.38
N ASP A 266 17.14 -25.06 8.56
CA ASP A 266 17.81 -26.31 8.96
C ASP A 266 16.82 -27.48 9.02
N GLN A 267 15.58 -27.25 9.47
CA GLN A 267 14.55 -28.29 9.47
C GLN A 267 14.15 -28.73 8.06
N ILE A 268 14.01 -27.78 7.12
CA ILE A 268 13.75 -28.08 5.71
C ILE A 268 14.95 -28.82 5.09
N ASP A 269 16.17 -28.41 5.43
CA ASP A 269 17.41 -28.98 4.90
C ASP A 269 17.72 -30.38 5.45
N PHE A 270 17.44 -30.64 6.72
CA PHE A 270 17.73 -31.95 7.32
C PHE A 270 16.64 -32.99 7.04
N SER A 271 15.40 -32.56 6.78
CA SER A 271 14.30 -33.49 6.48
C SER A 271 14.55 -34.19 5.13
N GLU A 272 14.56 -35.53 5.12
CA GLU A 272 14.64 -36.29 3.87
C GLU A 272 13.39 -36.10 2.99
N SER A 273 12.23 -35.94 3.65
CA SER A 273 10.94 -35.77 2.97
C SER A 273 10.49 -34.31 2.96
N ALA A 274 9.73 -33.97 1.92
CA ALA A 274 9.05 -32.69 1.83
C ALA A 274 8.01 -32.53 2.94
N GLY A 275 7.85 -31.30 3.43
CA GLY A 275 6.96 -30.99 4.55
C GLY A 275 6.21 -29.67 4.39
N ALA A 276 5.08 -29.56 5.08
CA ALA A 276 4.41 -28.27 5.28
C ALA A 276 4.86 -27.67 6.61
N TYR A 277 5.16 -26.37 6.61
CA TYR A 277 5.65 -25.62 7.76
C TYR A 277 4.82 -24.35 7.96
N LEU A 278 4.65 -23.92 9.22
CA LEU A 278 3.90 -22.72 9.55
C LEU A 278 4.83 -21.61 10.05
N PHE A 279 4.67 -20.42 9.49
CA PHE A 279 5.40 -19.22 9.86
C PHE A 279 4.43 -18.11 10.23
N THR A 280 4.73 -17.30 11.25
CA THR A 280 3.79 -16.26 11.70
C THR A 280 4.49 -15.07 12.33
N GLY A 281 3.72 -14.02 12.59
CA GLY A 281 4.17 -12.79 13.22
C GLY A 281 3.25 -11.62 12.87
N ASN A 282 3.27 -10.59 13.72
CA ASN A 282 2.37 -9.45 13.56
C ASN A 282 2.63 -8.68 12.25
N ARG A 283 1.63 -7.94 11.79
CA ARG A 283 1.81 -7.09 10.61
C ARG A 283 2.80 -5.97 10.93
N GLY A 284 3.83 -5.84 10.10
CA GLY A 284 4.86 -4.81 10.30
C GLY A 284 6.08 -5.27 11.09
N THR A 285 6.15 -6.53 11.55
CA THR A 285 7.36 -7.04 12.23
C THR A 285 8.53 -7.31 11.29
N GLY A 286 8.36 -7.27 9.97
CA GLY A 286 9.43 -7.60 9.02
C GLY A 286 9.37 -9.03 8.47
N LYS A 287 8.25 -9.75 8.65
CA LYS A 287 8.07 -11.12 8.15
C LYS A 287 8.50 -11.36 6.70
N THR A 288 8.03 -10.53 5.75
CA THR A 288 8.38 -10.70 4.35
C THR A 288 9.90 -10.61 4.14
N THR A 289 10.57 -9.68 4.81
CA THR A 289 12.04 -9.60 4.82
C THR A 289 12.66 -10.89 5.37
N GLU A 290 12.15 -11.41 6.48
CA GLU A 290 12.65 -12.65 7.11
C GLU A 290 12.37 -13.91 6.27
N LEU A 291 11.27 -13.94 5.52
CA LEU A 291 10.96 -15.00 4.55
C LEU A 291 11.87 -14.92 3.31
N LEU A 292 12.25 -13.74 2.85
CA LEU A 292 13.24 -13.59 1.80
C LEU A 292 14.65 -13.96 2.30
N ARG A 293 14.95 -13.71 3.58
CA ARG A 293 16.15 -14.25 4.24
C ARG A 293 16.13 -15.77 4.28
N LEU A 294 15.01 -16.38 4.66
CA LEU A 294 14.82 -17.84 4.60
C LEU A 294 15.10 -18.36 3.19
N ALA A 295 14.53 -17.71 2.17
CA ALA A 295 14.74 -18.10 0.78
C ALA A 295 16.22 -18.05 0.40
N ARG A 296 16.95 -17.02 0.84
CA ARG A 296 18.39 -16.90 0.58
C ARG A 296 19.22 -18.00 1.26
N ILE A 297 18.88 -18.36 2.50
CA ILE A 297 19.56 -19.44 3.22
C ILE A 297 19.34 -20.77 2.51
N LEU A 298 18.07 -21.08 2.17
CA LEU A 298 17.70 -22.31 1.47
C LEU A 298 18.32 -22.41 0.06
N ASP A 299 18.38 -21.30 -0.68
CA ASP A 299 19.10 -21.20 -1.95
C ASP A 299 20.59 -21.54 -1.76
N GLY A 300 21.21 -21.02 -0.69
CA GLY A 300 22.59 -21.36 -0.30
C GLY A 300 22.80 -22.83 0.07
N TYR A 301 21.78 -23.51 0.59
CA TYR A 301 21.78 -24.96 0.84
C TYR A 301 21.55 -25.79 -0.43
N GLY A 302 21.33 -25.16 -1.57
CA GLY A 302 21.03 -25.87 -2.79
C GLY A 302 19.57 -26.33 -2.89
N CYS A 303 18.63 -25.62 -2.26
CA CYS A 303 17.21 -25.76 -2.59
C CYS A 303 16.85 -24.94 -3.84
N GLU A 304 15.81 -25.33 -4.54
CA GLU A 304 15.11 -24.48 -5.50
C GLU A 304 13.95 -23.77 -4.79
N VAL A 305 14.06 -22.46 -4.59
CA VAL A 305 13.08 -21.69 -3.82
C VAL A 305 12.19 -20.84 -4.72
N PHE A 306 10.88 -20.95 -4.52
CA PHE A 306 9.86 -20.08 -5.09
C PHE A 306 9.18 -19.26 -4.00
N TYR A 307 8.75 -18.06 -4.35
CA TYR A 307 8.06 -17.14 -3.45
C TYR A 307 6.75 -16.68 -4.10
N ALA A 308 5.67 -16.72 -3.33
CA ALA A 308 4.35 -16.29 -3.75
C ALA A 308 3.71 -15.39 -2.67
N ASP A 309 3.33 -14.17 -3.04
CA ASP A 309 2.48 -13.32 -2.23
C ASP A 309 1.00 -13.63 -2.55
N LEU A 310 0.27 -14.31 -1.66
CA LEU A 310 -1.12 -14.67 -1.93
C LEU A 310 -2.07 -13.49 -1.98
N SER A 311 -1.65 -12.29 -1.57
CA SER A 311 -2.47 -11.10 -1.82
C SER A 311 -2.59 -10.75 -3.30
N GLU A 312 -1.83 -11.38 -4.20
CA GLU A 312 -2.03 -11.27 -5.65
C GLU A 312 -3.01 -12.32 -6.23
N TYR A 313 -3.39 -13.33 -5.45
CA TYR A 313 -4.14 -14.50 -5.93
C TYR A 313 -5.47 -14.71 -5.19
N LEU A 314 -5.60 -14.19 -3.96
CA LEU A 314 -6.77 -14.37 -3.11
C LEU A 314 -7.31 -13.05 -2.58
N ILE A 315 -8.64 -12.94 -2.51
CA ILE A 315 -9.32 -11.88 -1.73
C ILE A 315 -9.16 -12.20 -0.24
N LEU A 316 -8.28 -11.45 0.43
CA LEU A 316 -7.94 -11.67 1.84
C LEU A 316 -8.93 -11.06 2.85
N THR A 317 -10.01 -10.43 2.36
CA THR A 317 -11.05 -9.82 3.19
C THR A 317 -12.29 -10.69 3.40
N GLN A 318 -12.30 -11.88 2.79
CA GLN A 318 -13.43 -12.80 2.78
C GLN A 318 -13.03 -14.17 3.33
N ARG A 319 -14.03 -14.99 3.64
CA ARG A 319 -13.78 -16.38 4.04
C ARG A 319 -13.00 -17.12 2.96
N VAL A 320 -12.14 -18.02 3.38
CA VAL A 320 -11.32 -18.85 2.49
C VAL A 320 -11.73 -20.30 2.67
N GLU A 321 -12.00 -21.01 1.57
CA GLU A 321 -12.20 -22.46 1.58
C GLU A 321 -10.91 -23.14 1.08
N ILE A 322 -10.77 -24.44 1.36
CA ILE A 322 -9.59 -25.20 0.94
C ILE A 322 -9.43 -25.25 -0.58
N SER A 323 -10.53 -25.22 -1.33
CA SER A 323 -10.51 -25.32 -2.78
C SER A 323 -9.91 -24.07 -3.43
N ASP A 324 -10.41 -22.87 -3.13
CA ASP A 324 -9.85 -21.63 -3.65
C ASP A 324 -8.43 -21.39 -3.14
N PHE A 325 -8.11 -21.79 -1.90
CA PHE A 325 -6.75 -21.71 -1.39
C PHE A 325 -5.76 -22.59 -2.17
N LEU A 326 -6.10 -23.87 -2.40
CA LEU A 326 -5.25 -24.79 -3.17
C LEU A 326 -5.04 -24.32 -4.61
N VAL A 327 -6.12 -23.89 -5.28
CA VAL A 327 -6.05 -23.36 -6.65
C VAL A 327 -5.11 -22.14 -6.70
N SER A 328 -5.19 -21.26 -5.70
CA SER A 328 -4.36 -20.06 -5.64
C SER A 328 -2.89 -20.34 -5.37
N VAL A 329 -2.58 -21.24 -4.41
CA VAL A 329 -1.20 -21.61 -4.06
C VAL A 329 -0.50 -22.31 -5.23
N LEU A 330 -1.15 -23.34 -5.77
CA LEU A 330 -0.60 -24.12 -6.89
C LEU A 330 -0.56 -23.29 -8.16
N GLY A 331 -1.49 -22.36 -8.25
CA GLY A 331 -1.50 -21.39 -9.29
C GLY A 331 -0.28 -20.46 -9.27
N ALA A 332 -0.01 -19.87 -8.11
CA ALA A 332 1.18 -19.09 -7.90
C ALA A 332 2.45 -19.92 -8.21
N LEU A 333 2.52 -21.18 -7.75
CA LEU A 333 3.64 -22.07 -8.07
C LEU A 333 3.83 -22.25 -9.58
N SER A 334 2.76 -22.55 -10.32
CA SER A 334 2.80 -22.73 -11.78
C SER A 334 3.29 -21.47 -12.49
N GLU A 335 2.82 -20.29 -12.07
CA GLU A 335 3.25 -19.01 -12.62
C GLU A 335 4.74 -18.78 -12.37
N LYS A 336 5.22 -19.03 -11.14
CA LYS A 336 6.63 -18.83 -10.75
C LYS A 336 7.58 -19.81 -11.43
N ILE A 337 7.17 -21.07 -11.62
CA ILE A 337 7.94 -22.04 -12.42
C ILE A 337 8.02 -21.57 -13.87
N GLY A 338 6.89 -21.18 -14.48
CA GLY A 338 6.85 -20.69 -15.86
C GLY A 338 7.69 -19.42 -16.08
N GLN A 339 7.71 -18.49 -15.11
CA GLN A 339 8.55 -17.29 -15.16
C GLN A 339 10.04 -17.63 -15.11
N ARG A 340 10.45 -18.66 -14.35
CA ARG A 340 11.87 -19.01 -14.17
C ARG A 340 12.41 -19.94 -15.25
N PHE A 341 11.63 -20.91 -15.70
CA PHE A 341 12.08 -21.97 -16.62
C PHE A 341 11.45 -21.87 -18.02
N GLY A 342 10.54 -20.91 -18.24
CA GLY A 342 9.73 -20.82 -19.45
C GLY A 342 8.52 -21.76 -19.42
N ALA A 343 7.51 -21.46 -20.24
CA ALA A 343 6.44 -22.41 -20.52
C ALA A 343 6.98 -23.49 -21.47
N GLU A 344 6.83 -24.78 -21.13
CA GLU A 344 7.11 -25.85 -22.08
C GLU A 344 6.00 -25.88 -23.14
N PRO A 345 6.31 -25.69 -24.44
CA PRO A 345 5.34 -25.88 -25.51
C PRO A 345 5.00 -27.38 -25.59
N GLY A 346 3.88 -27.81 -24.99
CA GLY A 346 3.35 -29.17 -25.17
C GLY A 346 2.94 -29.95 -23.92
N ARG A 347 3.11 -29.41 -22.71
CA ARG A 347 2.51 -29.98 -21.49
C ARG A 347 1.47 -29.02 -20.93
N GLU A 348 0.23 -29.49 -20.81
CA GLU A 348 -0.85 -28.74 -20.15
C GLU A 348 -0.50 -28.52 -18.68
N GLY A 349 -0.43 -27.26 -18.25
CA GLY A 349 -0.15 -26.91 -16.86
C GLY A 349 -1.29 -27.39 -15.96
N PHE A 350 -1.05 -27.52 -14.66
CA PHE A 350 -2.14 -27.80 -13.71
C PHE A 350 -3.24 -26.78 -13.73
N PHE A 351 -2.91 -25.52 -14.00
CA PHE A 351 -3.93 -24.53 -14.24
C PHE A 351 -4.82 -24.89 -15.40
N ASP A 352 -4.27 -25.35 -16.53
CA ASP A 352 -5.08 -25.78 -17.68
C ASP A 352 -5.91 -27.03 -17.34
N ARG A 353 -5.41 -27.92 -16.47
CA ARG A 353 -6.14 -29.12 -16.02
C ARG A 353 -7.24 -28.83 -15.02
N VAL A 354 -6.98 -27.98 -14.02
CA VAL A 354 -8.00 -27.49 -13.08
C VAL A 354 -9.02 -26.66 -13.85
N TRP A 355 -8.57 -25.83 -14.79
CA TRP A 355 -9.42 -25.06 -15.67
C TRP A 355 -10.32 -25.98 -16.50
N LYS A 356 -9.77 -26.99 -17.17
CA LYS A 356 -10.55 -28.01 -17.89
C LYS A 356 -11.49 -28.79 -16.97
N PHE A 357 -11.09 -29.10 -15.74
CA PHE A 357 -11.94 -29.77 -14.76
C PHE A 357 -13.13 -28.90 -14.34
N LEU A 358 -12.88 -27.61 -14.08
CA LEU A 358 -13.93 -26.61 -13.85
C LEU A 358 -14.79 -26.40 -15.10
N LEU A 359 -14.34 -26.76 -16.29
CA LEU A 359 -15.15 -26.70 -17.51
C LEU A 359 -15.86 -28.03 -17.84
N SER A 360 -15.33 -29.17 -17.41
CA SER A 360 -15.82 -30.50 -17.80
C SER A 360 -16.91 -31.03 -16.87
N ASP A 361 -16.80 -30.77 -15.57
CA ASP A 361 -17.70 -31.34 -14.56
C ASP A 361 -18.62 -30.27 -13.93
N VAL A 362 -18.54 -29.02 -14.40
CA VAL A 362 -19.10 -27.86 -13.70
C VAL A 362 -19.68 -26.83 -14.68
N VAL A 363 -21.01 -26.77 -14.84
CA VAL A 363 -21.70 -25.88 -15.82
C VAL A 363 -21.95 -24.47 -15.28
N PHE A 364 -21.05 -23.51 -15.48
CA PHE A 364 -21.26 -22.12 -15.02
C PHE A 364 -22.35 -21.41 -15.84
N GLU A 365 -23.53 -21.19 -15.26
CA GLU A 365 -24.69 -20.60 -15.97
C GLU A 365 -24.70 -19.06 -15.93
N GLU A 366 -24.20 -18.45 -14.84
CA GLU A 366 -24.35 -16.99 -14.60
C GLU A 366 -23.03 -16.20 -14.63
N VAL A 367 -21.87 -16.88 -14.64
CA VAL A 367 -20.56 -16.21 -14.52
C VAL A 367 -19.71 -16.48 -15.76
N LYS A 368 -19.21 -15.42 -16.38
CA LYS A 368 -18.27 -15.53 -17.51
C LYS A 368 -17.01 -16.27 -17.04
N LEU A 369 -16.72 -17.38 -17.71
CA LEU A 369 -15.54 -18.18 -17.47
C LEU A 369 -14.28 -17.43 -17.95
N PRO A 370 -13.21 -17.37 -17.14
CA PRO A 370 -11.89 -16.92 -17.59
C PRO A 370 -11.45 -17.57 -18.91
N ALA A 371 -10.76 -16.85 -19.81
CA ALA A 371 -10.23 -17.43 -21.03
C ALA A 371 -8.88 -18.16 -20.83
N GLY A 372 -8.27 -18.04 -19.65
CA GLY A 372 -6.98 -18.67 -19.33
C GLY A 372 -6.42 -18.31 -17.95
N PRO A 373 -5.17 -18.72 -17.63
CA PRO A 373 -4.59 -18.61 -16.29
C PRO A 373 -4.51 -17.18 -15.73
N LEU A 374 -4.21 -16.20 -16.58
CA LEU A 374 -4.11 -14.78 -16.17
C LEU A 374 -5.49 -14.19 -15.81
N GLU A 375 -6.53 -14.45 -16.62
CA GLU A 375 -7.91 -14.00 -16.35
C GLU A 375 -8.52 -14.76 -15.15
N LEU A 376 -8.07 -15.99 -14.90
CA LEU A 376 -8.45 -16.76 -13.70
C LEU A 376 -7.83 -16.17 -12.43
N LYS A 377 -6.52 -15.84 -12.44
CA LYS A 377 -5.87 -15.11 -11.33
C LYS A 377 -6.65 -13.83 -11.02
N ALA A 378 -6.99 -13.06 -12.07
CA ALA A 378 -7.79 -11.85 -11.92
C ALA A 378 -9.18 -12.16 -11.33
N SER A 379 -9.86 -13.22 -11.77
CA SER A 379 -11.20 -13.60 -11.28
C SER A 379 -11.18 -14.07 -9.82
N LEU A 380 -10.19 -14.88 -9.41
CA LEU A 380 -10.03 -15.31 -8.01
C LEU A 380 -9.73 -14.13 -7.07
N HIS A 381 -8.99 -13.14 -7.57
CA HIS A 381 -8.55 -11.99 -6.79
C HIS A 381 -9.53 -10.80 -6.83
N GLN A 382 -10.32 -10.63 -7.89
CA GLN A 382 -11.12 -9.41 -8.12
C GLN A 382 -12.62 -9.68 -8.32
N ASN A 383 -13.06 -10.94 -8.48
CA ASN A 383 -14.46 -11.28 -8.71
C ASN A 383 -15.03 -12.16 -7.57
N PRO A 384 -15.63 -11.54 -6.53
CA PRO A 384 -16.27 -12.26 -5.43
C PRO A 384 -17.31 -13.28 -5.87
N THR A 385 -18.15 -12.95 -6.85
CA THR A 385 -19.22 -13.83 -7.35
C THR A 385 -18.64 -15.09 -7.99
N PHE A 386 -17.56 -14.94 -8.76
CA PHE A 386 -16.84 -16.09 -9.31
C PHE A 386 -16.27 -16.98 -8.20
N LYS A 387 -15.67 -16.39 -7.16
CA LYS A 387 -15.13 -17.14 -6.01
C LYS A 387 -16.23 -17.92 -5.27
N GLU A 388 -17.37 -17.30 -4.99
CA GLU A 388 -18.50 -17.97 -4.35
C GLU A 388 -19.02 -19.14 -5.19
N GLU A 389 -19.12 -18.95 -6.51
CA GLU A 389 -19.57 -20.00 -7.41
C GLU A 389 -18.56 -21.16 -7.50
N LEU A 390 -17.27 -20.84 -7.57
CA LEU A 390 -16.20 -21.84 -7.48
C LEU A 390 -16.31 -22.66 -6.19
N GLN A 391 -16.50 -22.00 -5.05
CA GLN A 391 -16.66 -22.66 -3.75
C GLN A 391 -17.88 -23.59 -3.73
N LYS A 392 -19.07 -23.08 -4.09
CA LYS A 392 -20.31 -23.88 -4.13
C LYS A 392 -20.14 -25.17 -4.92
N ARG A 393 -19.46 -25.09 -6.06
CA ARG A 393 -19.34 -26.22 -6.98
C ARG A 393 -18.19 -27.17 -6.65
N THR A 394 -17.13 -26.69 -6.01
CA THR A 394 -16.00 -27.54 -5.61
C THR A 394 -16.20 -28.24 -4.26
N ARG A 395 -17.21 -27.87 -3.46
CA ARG A 395 -17.50 -28.50 -2.15
C ARG A 395 -17.62 -30.03 -2.19
N GLY A 396 -18.25 -30.59 -3.23
CA GLY A 396 -18.38 -32.05 -3.41
C GLY A 396 -17.14 -32.73 -3.98
N LEU A 397 -16.14 -31.94 -4.42
CA LEU A 397 -15.03 -32.39 -5.26
C LEU A 397 -13.67 -32.19 -4.59
N VAL A 398 -13.63 -31.81 -3.32
CA VAL A 398 -12.39 -31.46 -2.59
C VAL A 398 -11.36 -32.60 -2.67
N GLU A 399 -11.75 -33.85 -2.45
CA GLU A 399 -10.80 -34.97 -2.50
C GLU A 399 -10.23 -35.20 -3.91
N GLN A 400 -11.03 -34.98 -4.95
CA GLN A 400 -10.56 -35.05 -6.33
C GLN A 400 -9.59 -33.91 -6.66
N LEU A 401 -9.92 -32.68 -6.22
CA LEU A 401 -9.06 -31.52 -6.37
C LEU A 401 -7.71 -31.73 -5.67
N VAL A 402 -7.72 -32.27 -4.44
CA VAL A 402 -6.50 -32.60 -3.69
C VAL A 402 -5.66 -33.66 -4.41
N ARG A 403 -6.27 -34.68 -5.02
CA ARG A 403 -5.54 -35.66 -5.83
C ARG A 403 -4.88 -35.01 -7.05
N GLN A 404 -5.62 -34.21 -7.80
CA GLN A 404 -5.10 -33.48 -8.97
C GLN A 404 -3.96 -32.52 -8.59
N ALA A 405 -4.12 -31.82 -7.45
CA ALA A 405 -3.10 -30.97 -6.87
C ALA A 405 -1.80 -31.73 -6.59
N ARG A 406 -1.88 -32.90 -5.95
CA ARG A 406 -0.71 -33.74 -5.67
C ARG A 406 -0.05 -34.26 -6.93
N THR A 407 -0.83 -34.72 -7.92
CA THR A 407 -0.30 -35.14 -9.23
C THR A 407 0.47 -34.02 -9.90
N PHE A 408 -0.09 -32.81 -9.92
CA PHE A 408 0.61 -31.65 -10.48
C PHE A 408 1.90 -31.33 -9.77
N VAL A 409 1.88 -31.26 -8.44
CA VAL A 409 3.09 -30.92 -7.68
C VAL A 409 4.18 -31.96 -7.99
N GLY A 410 3.83 -33.24 -8.12
CA GLY A 410 4.76 -34.27 -8.58
C GLY A 410 5.37 -33.96 -9.94
N GLU A 411 4.55 -33.68 -10.95
CA GLU A 411 5.02 -33.31 -12.30
C GLU A 411 5.88 -32.04 -12.30
N ALA A 412 5.49 -31.03 -11.53
CA ALA A 412 6.22 -29.77 -11.40
C ALA A 412 7.58 -29.98 -10.72
N VAL A 413 7.64 -30.80 -9.68
CA VAL A 413 8.88 -31.20 -9.01
C VAL A 413 9.80 -31.92 -9.99
N ASP A 414 9.28 -32.91 -10.73
CA ASP A 414 10.06 -33.68 -11.70
C ASP A 414 10.58 -32.80 -12.84
N GLN A 415 9.77 -31.84 -13.30
CA GLN A 415 10.16 -30.88 -14.31
C GLN A 415 11.32 -30.00 -13.83
N VAL A 416 11.20 -29.38 -12.65
CA VAL A 416 12.25 -28.53 -12.09
C VAL A 416 13.55 -29.31 -11.85
N ARG A 417 13.46 -30.53 -11.32
CA ARG A 417 14.62 -31.42 -11.12
C ARG A 417 15.30 -31.78 -12.44
N SER A 418 14.51 -32.03 -13.48
CA SER A 418 15.02 -32.32 -14.83
C SER A 418 15.72 -31.09 -15.43
N GLN A 419 15.12 -29.90 -15.33
CA GLN A 419 15.68 -28.64 -15.80
C GLN A 419 16.99 -28.27 -15.05
N ARG A 420 17.08 -28.62 -13.75
CA ARG A 420 18.29 -28.44 -12.94
C ARG A 420 19.30 -29.59 -13.06
N GLN A 421 18.95 -30.69 -13.73
CA GLN A 421 19.74 -31.92 -13.81
C GLN A 421 20.13 -32.47 -12.43
N ASP A 422 19.24 -32.33 -11.45
CA ASP A 422 19.47 -32.77 -10.08
C ASP A 422 18.19 -33.46 -9.55
N PRO A 423 18.14 -34.81 -9.52
CA PRO A 423 16.97 -35.55 -9.07
C PRO A 423 16.73 -35.45 -7.56
N ALA A 424 17.74 -35.08 -6.78
CA ALA A 424 17.65 -34.93 -5.33
C ALA A 424 17.33 -33.48 -4.90
N ARG A 425 17.33 -32.53 -5.85
CA ARG A 425 17.05 -31.12 -5.58
C ARG A 425 15.76 -30.98 -4.78
N LYS A 426 15.86 -30.29 -3.64
CA LYS A 426 14.72 -29.92 -2.81
C LYS A 426 14.03 -28.72 -3.40
N LEU A 427 12.71 -28.77 -3.52
CA LEU A 427 11.90 -27.62 -3.90
C LEU A 427 11.22 -27.06 -2.66
N VAL A 428 11.21 -25.72 -2.57
CA VAL A 428 10.54 -25.01 -1.48
C VAL A 428 9.65 -23.93 -2.07
N LEU A 429 8.38 -23.91 -1.68
CA LEU A 429 7.46 -22.81 -1.96
C LEU A 429 7.18 -22.03 -0.67
N ILE A 430 7.48 -20.73 -0.69
CA ILE A 430 7.14 -19.80 0.39
C ILE A 430 5.85 -19.08 0.01
N VAL A 431 4.83 -19.20 0.86
CA VAL A 431 3.49 -18.66 0.68
C VAL A 431 3.26 -17.54 1.71
N ASP A 432 3.49 -16.29 1.30
CA ASP A 432 3.35 -15.09 2.14
C ASP A 432 1.93 -14.48 2.06
N SER A 433 1.65 -13.54 2.96
CA SER A 433 0.44 -12.73 3.08
C SER A 433 -0.84 -13.46 3.54
N VAL A 434 -0.82 -14.76 3.82
CA VAL A 434 -2.03 -15.45 4.29
C VAL A 434 -2.41 -15.02 5.70
N GLU A 435 -1.45 -14.56 6.50
CA GLU A 435 -1.71 -13.95 7.82
C GLU A 435 -2.50 -12.64 7.73
N ARG A 436 -2.65 -12.10 6.52
CA ARG A 436 -3.44 -10.90 6.23
C ARG A 436 -4.93 -11.20 6.06
N LEU A 437 -5.40 -12.45 6.16
CA LEU A 437 -6.81 -12.78 6.20
C LEU A 437 -7.52 -12.00 7.33
N ARG A 438 -8.49 -11.17 6.96
CA ARG A 438 -9.21 -10.25 7.87
C ARG A 438 -10.66 -10.16 7.48
N GLY A 439 -11.56 -10.22 8.44
CA GLY A 439 -12.92 -9.80 8.18
C GLY A 439 -13.02 -8.29 8.01
N VAL A 440 -13.89 -7.86 7.10
CA VAL A 440 -14.35 -6.48 6.96
C VAL A 440 -15.87 -6.55 6.93
N GLY A 441 -16.55 -5.60 7.58
CA GLY A 441 -18.02 -5.60 7.71
C GLY A 441 -18.47 -5.92 9.12
N ASP A 442 -19.57 -6.67 9.24
CA ASP A 442 -20.20 -6.90 10.53
C ASP A 442 -19.45 -7.95 11.36
N SER A 443 -19.71 -7.96 12.67
CA SER A 443 -19.02 -8.86 13.61
C SER A 443 -19.17 -10.35 13.27
N ALA A 444 -20.25 -10.73 12.57
CA ALA A 444 -20.47 -12.09 12.10
C ALA A 444 -19.48 -12.46 10.98
N ASP A 445 -19.33 -11.60 9.98
CA ASP A 445 -18.40 -11.79 8.86
C ASP A 445 -16.96 -11.89 9.36
N VAL A 446 -16.60 -11.05 10.33
CA VAL A 446 -15.28 -11.07 10.97
C VAL A 446 -14.97 -12.41 11.64
N ARG A 447 -15.94 -12.95 12.38
CA ARG A 447 -15.80 -14.27 13.01
C ARG A 447 -15.71 -15.39 11.98
N GLU A 448 -16.48 -15.31 10.89
CA GLU A 448 -16.45 -16.31 9.82
C GLU A 448 -15.08 -16.37 9.13
N VAL A 449 -14.47 -15.21 8.81
CA VAL A 449 -13.13 -15.18 8.22
C VAL A 449 -12.11 -15.81 9.14
N PHE A 450 -12.12 -15.48 10.43
CA PHE A 450 -11.17 -16.06 11.39
C PHE A 450 -11.32 -17.58 11.52
N LYS A 451 -12.56 -18.06 11.63
CA LYS A 451 -12.87 -19.49 11.69
C LYS A 451 -12.49 -20.22 10.41
N SER A 452 -12.62 -19.58 9.25
CA SER A 452 -12.22 -20.16 7.97
C SER A 452 -10.70 -20.38 7.90
N ALA A 453 -9.90 -19.43 8.37
CA ALA A 453 -8.45 -19.56 8.45
C ALA A 453 -8.01 -20.63 9.45
N GLU A 454 -8.65 -20.70 10.62
CA GLU A 454 -8.42 -21.79 11.58
C GLU A 454 -8.72 -23.15 10.94
N THR A 455 -9.89 -23.29 10.30
CA THR A 455 -10.32 -24.54 9.65
C THR A 455 -9.35 -24.96 8.55
N LEU A 456 -8.88 -24.02 7.74
CA LEU A 456 -7.91 -24.25 6.68
C LEU A 456 -6.61 -24.88 7.22
N PHE A 457 -6.05 -24.30 8.29
CA PHE A 457 -4.75 -24.76 8.80
C PHE A 457 -4.83 -25.90 9.81
N SER A 458 -5.99 -26.13 10.45
CA SER A 458 -6.20 -27.26 11.36
C SER A 458 -6.80 -28.47 10.63
N SER A 459 -8.07 -28.38 10.25
CA SER A 459 -8.86 -29.48 9.70
C SER A 459 -8.42 -29.91 8.29
N HIS A 460 -7.66 -29.06 7.58
CA HIS A 460 -7.15 -29.37 6.25
C HIS A 460 -5.62 -29.48 6.17
N ALA A 461 -4.92 -29.61 7.31
CA ALA A 461 -3.46 -29.70 7.35
C ALA A 461 -2.88 -30.79 6.41
N GLU A 462 -3.49 -31.99 6.38
CA GLU A 462 -3.05 -33.08 5.48
C GLU A 462 -3.25 -32.77 3.98
N LYS A 463 -4.19 -31.89 3.65
CA LYS A 463 -4.48 -31.47 2.27
C LYS A 463 -3.48 -30.42 1.77
N LEU A 464 -2.76 -29.77 2.69
CA LEU A 464 -1.72 -28.77 2.41
C LEU A 464 -0.31 -29.37 2.31
N ARG A 465 -0.19 -30.70 2.38
CA ARG A 465 1.08 -31.43 2.25
C ARG A 465 1.23 -32.04 0.86
N PHE A 466 2.41 -31.86 0.28
CA PHE A 466 2.76 -32.39 -1.03
C PHE A 466 4.06 -33.19 -0.98
N SER A 467 4.12 -34.26 -1.77
CA SER A 467 5.34 -35.03 -1.96
C SER A 467 6.32 -34.27 -2.85
N GLY A 468 7.60 -34.22 -2.46
CA GLY A 468 8.67 -33.58 -3.23
C GLY A 468 8.71 -32.04 -3.18
N LEU A 469 7.70 -31.38 -2.61
CA LEU A 469 7.65 -29.93 -2.44
C LEU A 469 7.43 -29.55 -0.98
N SER A 470 8.43 -28.92 -0.36
CA SER A 470 8.27 -28.31 0.96
C SER A 470 7.53 -26.98 0.81
N VAL A 471 6.56 -26.70 1.69
CA VAL A 471 5.79 -25.45 1.65
C VAL A 471 5.83 -24.75 3.00
N VAL A 472 6.17 -23.46 2.97
CA VAL A 472 6.13 -22.59 4.16
C VAL A 472 4.91 -21.68 4.03
N TYR A 473 3.91 -21.90 4.89
CA TYR A 473 2.71 -21.08 4.94
C TYR A 473 2.82 -20.01 6.01
N THR A 474 2.61 -18.76 5.63
CA THR A 474 2.29 -17.73 6.61
C THR A 474 0.92 -17.99 7.22
N VAL A 475 0.76 -17.73 8.52
CA VAL A 475 -0.52 -17.91 9.21
C VAL A 475 -0.83 -16.73 10.14
N PRO A 476 -2.11 -16.39 10.35
CA PRO A 476 -2.48 -15.34 11.29
C PRO A 476 -1.93 -15.56 12.70
N PRO A 477 -1.35 -14.53 13.37
CA PRO A 477 -0.72 -14.66 14.69
C PRO A 477 -1.63 -15.21 15.79
N TYR A 478 -2.94 -14.97 15.70
CA TYR A 478 -3.90 -15.47 16.67
C TYR A 478 -4.00 -17.00 16.67
N LEU A 479 -3.59 -17.69 15.59
CA LEU A 479 -3.52 -19.15 15.57
C LEU A 479 -2.40 -19.68 16.49
N LEU A 480 -1.47 -18.83 16.96
CA LEU A 480 -0.57 -19.18 18.07
C LEU A 480 -1.30 -19.30 19.40
N ALA A 481 -2.36 -18.52 19.64
CA ALA A 481 -3.16 -18.64 20.86
C ALA A 481 -3.94 -19.97 20.88
N LEU A 482 -4.13 -20.60 19.71
CA LEU A 482 -4.65 -21.96 19.57
C LEU A 482 -3.59 -23.06 19.78
N ALA A 483 -2.34 -22.72 20.15
CA ALA A 483 -1.21 -23.66 20.22
C ALA A 483 -1.26 -24.65 21.41
N GLY A 484 -2.40 -25.31 21.59
CA GLY A 484 -2.47 -26.62 22.24
C GLY A 484 -2.23 -27.80 21.28
N GLY A 485 -1.97 -27.58 19.99
CA GLY A 485 -1.75 -28.70 19.06
C GLY A 485 -1.53 -28.38 17.58
N LEU A 486 -1.77 -27.15 17.10
CA LEU A 486 -1.70 -26.85 15.65
C LEU A 486 -0.34 -27.21 15.03
N GLY A 487 0.77 -26.90 15.72
CA GLY A 487 2.12 -27.22 15.25
C GLY A 487 2.38 -28.71 15.05
N ALA A 488 1.69 -29.59 15.80
CA ALA A 488 1.85 -31.04 15.70
C ALA A 488 1.33 -31.60 14.36
N TYR A 489 0.44 -30.88 13.67
CA TYR A 489 -0.03 -31.24 12.33
C TYR A 489 0.94 -30.85 11.21
N TYR A 490 2.13 -30.34 11.51
CA TYR A 490 3.09 -29.83 10.51
C TYR A 490 4.49 -30.41 10.75
N ALA A 491 5.32 -30.46 9.70
CA ALA A 491 6.57 -31.23 9.69
C ALA A 491 7.56 -30.81 10.80
N GLY A 492 7.57 -29.53 11.17
CA GLY A 492 8.42 -29.02 12.24
C GLY A 492 7.89 -29.24 13.66
N GLY A 493 6.69 -29.80 13.83
CA GLY A 493 6.04 -29.98 15.14
C GLY A 493 5.72 -28.68 15.89
N ARG A 494 5.87 -27.52 15.23
CA ARG A 494 5.75 -26.18 15.83
C ARG A 494 5.43 -25.12 14.79
N ILE A 495 5.10 -23.92 15.30
CA ILE A 495 4.90 -22.72 14.50
C ILE A 495 6.09 -21.79 14.71
N TYR A 496 6.70 -21.33 13.61
CA TYR A 496 7.82 -20.41 13.63
C TYR A 496 7.33 -18.97 13.71
N ALA A 497 7.30 -18.43 14.92
CA ALA A 497 6.79 -17.08 15.18
C ALA A 497 7.90 -16.02 15.24
N LEU A 498 7.66 -14.88 14.58
CA LEU A 498 8.44 -13.66 14.72
C LEU A 498 7.79 -12.72 15.75
N PRO A 499 8.39 -12.56 16.94
CA PRO A 499 7.94 -11.59 17.94
C PRO A 499 8.24 -10.15 17.50
N SER A 500 7.74 -9.19 18.27
CA SER A 500 8.17 -7.79 18.21
C SER A 500 9.68 -7.68 18.49
N VAL A 501 10.32 -6.59 18.06
CA VAL A 501 11.75 -6.39 18.33
C VAL A 501 12.00 -6.44 19.83
N HIS A 502 13.08 -7.11 20.24
CA HIS A 502 13.38 -7.41 21.64
C HIS A 502 13.79 -6.16 22.42
N ILE A 503 12.82 -5.30 22.74
CA ILE A 503 13.07 -4.05 23.46
C ILE A 503 12.96 -4.20 24.99
N TYR A 504 12.41 -5.32 25.45
CA TYR A 504 12.36 -5.70 26.85
C TYR A 504 13.34 -6.84 27.13
N ARG A 505 13.83 -6.95 28.37
CA ARG A 505 14.82 -7.96 28.76
C ARG A 505 14.23 -9.37 28.86
N CYS A 506 13.08 -9.50 29.52
CA CYS A 506 12.40 -10.77 29.75
C CYS A 506 10.91 -10.55 30.02
N ARG A 507 10.15 -11.63 30.15
CA ARG A 507 8.78 -11.56 30.68
C ARG A 507 8.84 -10.95 32.09
N PRO A 508 8.03 -9.93 32.41
CA PRO A 508 8.00 -9.36 33.76
C PRO A 508 7.34 -10.34 34.73
N ALA A 509 7.66 -10.21 36.03
CA ALA A 509 6.87 -10.84 37.07
C ALA A 509 5.46 -10.22 37.10
N ALA A 510 4.45 -10.99 37.50
CA ALA A 510 3.08 -10.53 37.48
C ALA A 510 2.90 -9.18 38.23
N GLY A 511 2.29 -8.21 37.57
CA GLY A 511 2.09 -6.85 38.10
C GLY A 511 3.37 -5.99 38.19
N LYS A 512 4.50 -6.41 37.61
CA LYS A 512 5.71 -5.58 37.47
C LYS A 512 5.85 -5.05 36.04
N PRO A 513 6.37 -3.83 35.85
CA PRO A 513 6.62 -3.31 34.51
C PRO A 513 7.78 -4.06 33.84
N ALA A 514 7.75 -4.13 32.51
CA ALA A 514 8.83 -4.70 31.73
C ALA A 514 10.10 -3.85 31.78
N GLU A 515 11.23 -4.49 32.07
CA GLU A 515 12.55 -3.86 32.06
C GLU A 515 13.04 -3.67 30.62
N ILE A 516 13.48 -2.45 30.28
CA ILE A 516 14.05 -2.14 28.96
C ILE A 516 15.37 -2.88 28.75
N TYR A 517 15.54 -3.43 27.55
CA TYR A 517 16.79 -4.00 27.10
C TYR A 517 17.54 -3.04 26.17
N ALA A 518 18.67 -2.51 26.65
CA ALA A 518 19.50 -1.56 25.91
C ALA A 518 19.92 -2.08 24.52
N GLY A 519 20.26 -3.38 24.41
CA GLY A 519 20.60 -4.00 23.13
C GLY A 519 19.44 -3.97 22.13
N GLY A 520 18.19 -4.06 22.59
CA GLY A 520 17.01 -3.88 21.76
C GLY A 520 16.89 -2.46 21.21
N GLN A 521 17.15 -1.46 22.04
CA GLN A 521 17.17 -0.07 21.60
C GLN A 521 18.29 0.18 20.59
N GLU A 522 19.49 -0.37 20.84
CA GLU A 522 20.61 -0.29 19.91
C GLU A 522 20.27 -0.87 18.53
N LYS A 523 19.56 -2.02 18.51
CA LYS A 523 19.07 -2.63 17.27
C LYS A 523 18.07 -1.73 16.55
N MET A 524 17.10 -1.16 17.26
CA MET A 524 16.14 -0.21 16.69
C MET A 524 16.83 1.03 16.09
N ARG A 525 17.84 1.57 16.79
CA ARG A 525 18.67 2.67 16.28
C ARG A 525 19.50 2.26 15.06
N ALA A 526 20.13 1.09 15.09
CA ALA A 526 20.93 0.58 13.97
C ALA A 526 20.11 0.43 12.68
N ILE A 527 18.82 0.12 12.78
CA ILE A 527 17.92 0.06 11.62
C ILE A 527 17.78 1.46 10.99
N ILE A 528 17.61 2.50 11.81
CA ILE A 528 17.51 3.89 11.33
C ILE A 528 18.85 4.35 10.78
N ASP A 529 19.95 4.03 11.46
CA ASP A 529 21.31 4.38 11.06
C ASP A 529 21.67 3.86 9.66
N ARG A 530 21.37 2.58 9.38
CA ARG A 530 21.60 2.01 8.05
C ARG A 530 20.72 2.61 6.97
N ARG A 531 19.48 2.97 7.29
CA ARG A 531 18.53 3.55 6.33
C ARG A 531 18.84 5.01 6.03
N TYR A 532 19.26 5.77 7.04
CA TYR A 532 19.58 7.18 6.90
C TYR A 532 20.61 7.59 7.97
N PRO A 533 21.92 7.52 7.68
CA PRO A 533 22.98 7.77 8.66
C PRO A 533 22.94 9.17 9.30
N ALA A 534 22.39 10.17 8.60
CA ALA A 534 22.26 11.54 9.09
C ALA A 534 21.00 11.77 9.94
N TRP A 535 20.45 10.73 10.57
CA TRP A 535 19.23 10.84 11.39
C TRP A 535 19.42 11.77 12.60
N SER A 536 20.66 11.94 13.07
CA SER A 536 21.03 12.81 14.19
C SER A 536 20.75 14.29 13.91
N ASP A 537 20.56 14.65 12.64
CA ASP A 537 20.09 15.98 12.26
C ASP A 537 18.68 16.27 12.80
N PHE A 538 17.85 15.25 12.96
CA PHE A 538 16.44 15.40 13.33
C PHE A 538 16.14 14.98 14.76
N PHE A 539 16.82 13.96 15.26
CA PHE A 539 16.53 13.32 16.53
C PHE A 539 17.79 13.16 17.36
N THR A 540 17.63 13.27 18.67
CA THR A 540 18.65 12.79 19.62
C THR A 540 18.55 11.28 19.81
N GLU A 541 19.61 10.65 20.31
CA GLU A 541 19.59 9.22 20.65
C GLU A 541 18.49 8.90 21.67
N LYS A 542 18.32 9.76 22.69
CA LYS A 542 17.28 9.64 23.72
C LYS A 542 15.87 9.63 23.11
N GLN A 543 15.65 10.44 22.08
CA GLN A 543 14.39 10.52 21.36
C GLN A 543 14.10 9.26 20.54
N LEU A 544 15.10 8.71 19.84
CA LEU A 544 14.96 7.42 19.16
C LEU A 544 14.66 6.29 20.15
N ASN A 545 15.32 6.27 21.30
CA ASN A 545 15.10 5.26 22.34
C ASN A 545 13.69 5.35 22.91
N ARG A 546 13.23 6.57 23.20
CA ARG A 546 11.85 6.83 23.61
C ARG A 546 10.85 6.31 22.58
N LEU A 547 11.00 6.64 21.30
CA LEU A 547 10.05 6.20 20.27
C LEU A 547 10.08 4.69 20.06
N ALA A 548 11.24 4.05 20.23
CA ALA A 548 11.35 2.59 20.20
C ALA A 548 10.58 1.97 21.38
N GLU A 549 10.74 2.52 22.59
CA GLU A 549 9.98 2.09 23.78
C GLU A 549 8.48 2.32 23.61
N SER A 550 8.07 3.47 23.06
CA SER A 550 6.67 3.81 22.79
C SER A 550 6.02 2.85 21.77
N SER A 551 6.78 2.35 20.79
CA SER A 551 6.27 1.35 19.84
C SER A 551 6.26 -0.07 20.37
N GLY A 552 6.86 -0.32 21.54
CA GLY A 552 7.03 -1.68 22.07
C GLY A 552 7.86 -2.58 21.15
N GLY A 553 8.74 -2.02 20.33
CA GLY A 553 9.49 -2.80 19.33
C GLY A 553 8.68 -3.17 18.08
N ASP A 554 7.46 -2.65 17.88
CA ASP A 554 6.78 -2.69 16.59
C ASP A 554 7.50 -1.75 15.61
N LEU A 555 8.11 -2.31 14.56
CA LEU A 555 8.90 -1.55 13.59
C LEU A 555 8.05 -0.59 12.77
N ARG A 556 6.80 -0.97 12.47
CA ARG A 556 5.91 -0.15 11.64
C ARG A 556 5.47 1.09 12.40
N ASP A 557 5.09 0.96 13.67
CA ASP A 557 4.71 2.10 14.50
C ASP A 557 5.92 2.96 14.86
N TYR A 558 7.09 2.35 15.05
CA TYR A 558 8.35 3.08 15.21
C TYR A 558 8.65 3.98 14.00
N PHE A 559 8.63 3.41 12.78
CA PHE A 559 8.85 4.19 11.56
C PHE A 559 7.75 5.21 11.32
N ARG A 560 6.50 4.86 11.61
CA ARG A 560 5.36 5.78 11.49
C ARG A 560 5.52 6.99 12.41
N MET A 561 5.88 6.80 13.68
CA MET A 561 6.12 7.92 14.61
C MET A 561 7.27 8.82 14.13
N LEU A 562 8.38 8.23 13.67
CA LEU A 562 9.51 8.99 13.12
C LEU A 562 9.11 9.79 11.89
N ARG A 563 8.34 9.19 10.97
CA ARG A 563 7.83 9.84 9.76
C ARG A 563 6.85 10.97 10.10
N LEU A 564 5.93 10.76 11.04
CA LEU A 564 4.99 11.79 11.51
C LEU A 564 5.69 12.95 12.24
N ALA A 565 6.79 12.66 12.94
CA ALA A 565 7.56 13.71 13.60
C ALA A 565 8.26 14.61 12.57
N VAL A 566 8.91 14.05 11.52
CA VAL A 566 9.59 14.86 10.51
C VAL A 566 8.65 15.61 9.56
N THR A 567 7.40 15.17 9.39
CA THR A 567 6.41 15.96 8.61
C THR A 567 5.97 17.23 9.34
N ARG A 568 6.20 17.30 10.66
CA ARG A 568 5.93 18.47 11.51
C ARG A 568 7.16 19.33 11.77
N LEU A 569 8.12 19.32 10.84
CA LEU A 569 9.27 20.24 10.89
C LEU A 569 8.81 21.68 11.15
N PRO A 570 9.37 22.36 12.15
CA PRO A 570 8.94 23.70 12.47
C PRO A 570 9.38 24.66 11.35
N ALA A 571 8.57 25.67 11.06
CA ALA A 571 8.82 26.64 9.98
C ALA A 571 10.11 27.47 10.18
N ASN A 572 10.70 27.44 11.38
CA ASN A 572 11.97 28.08 11.72
C ASN A 572 13.18 27.12 11.65
N GLY A 573 12.97 25.84 11.33
CA GLY A 573 14.04 24.86 11.09
C GLY A 573 14.83 24.49 12.34
N VAL A 574 14.27 24.71 13.54
CA VAL A 574 14.92 24.33 14.81
C VAL A 574 15.03 22.82 14.90
N LEU A 575 16.27 22.35 15.07
CA LEU A 575 16.67 20.95 15.15
C LEU A 575 17.62 20.76 16.35
N PRO A 576 17.64 19.58 16.99
CA PRO A 576 16.74 18.44 16.78
C PRO A 576 15.27 18.79 17.13
N LEU A 577 14.33 17.98 16.65
CA LEU A 577 12.90 18.19 16.86
C LEU A 577 12.56 18.28 18.36
N ALA A 578 11.63 19.16 18.72
CA ALA A 578 11.19 19.30 20.09
C ALA A 578 10.40 18.06 20.56
N ASP A 579 10.48 17.71 21.84
CA ASP A 579 9.76 16.58 22.43
C ASP A 579 8.23 16.68 22.29
N THR A 580 7.69 17.89 22.13
CA THR A 580 6.26 18.11 21.83
C THR A 580 5.86 17.53 20.48
N VAL A 581 6.72 17.63 19.46
CA VAL A 581 6.46 17.05 18.13
C VAL A 581 6.41 15.52 18.20
N LEU A 582 7.28 14.93 19.03
CA LEU A 582 7.29 13.48 19.26
C LEU A 582 6.05 13.03 20.04
N LEU A 583 5.63 13.78 21.06
CA LEU A 583 4.37 13.54 21.77
C LEU A 583 3.19 13.53 20.80
N ASP A 584 3.11 14.49 19.88
CA ASP A 584 2.02 14.55 18.91
C ASP A 584 2.07 13.38 17.91
N ALA A 585 3.26 12.84 17.61
CA ALA A 585 3.42 11.65 16.75
C ALA A 585 2.99 10.37 17.49
N GLU A 586 3.38 10.23 18.75
CA GLU A 586 2.91 9.16 19.66
C GLU A 586 1.38 9.21 19.79
N GLN A 587 0.80 10.39 19.99
CA GLN A 587 -0.65 10.57 20.07
C GLN A 587 -1.37 10.21 18.76
N ALA A 588 -0.79 10.55 17.60
CA ALA A 588 -1.37 10.21 16.31
C ALA A 588 -1.34 8.71 16.01
N VAL A 589 -0.36 7.96 16.51
CA VAL A 589 -0.38 6.48 16.44
C VAL A 589 -1.36 5.90 17.46
N ARG A 590 -1.38 6.45 18.67
CA ARG A 590 -2.31 6.04 19.74
C ARG A 590 -3.77 6.22 19.33
N GLY A 591 -4.08 7.30 18.60
CA GLY A 591 -5.43 7.62 18.14
C GLY A 591 -6.09 6.51 17.32
N ASP A 592 -5.32 5.77 16.52
CA ASP A 592 -5.81 4.64 15.72
C ASP A 592 -6.30 3.45 16.57
N MET A 593 -5.86 3.37 17.82
CA MET A 593 -6.20 2.32 18.77
C MET A 593 -7.28 2.78 19.78
N LEU A 594 -7.76 4.02 19.68
CA LEU A 594 -8.79 4.58 20.56
C LEU A 594 -10.12 4.79 19.82
N PRO A 595 -11.27 4.70 20.50
CA PRO A 595 -11.44 4.34 21.92
C PRO A 595 -11.27 2.84 22.18
N ILE A 596 -10.94 2.48 23.43
CA ILE A 596 -10.95 1.08 23.91
C ILE A 596 -12.36 0.77 24.43
N ALA A 597 -13.00 -0.28 23.90
CA ALA A 597 -14.28 -0.76 24.42
C ALA A 597 -14.16 -1.20 25.89
N ALA A 598 -15.20 -1.04 26.70
CA ALA A 598 -15.15 -1.38 28.13
C ALA A 598 -14.78 -2.85 28.37
N ASP A 599 -15.38 -3.76 27.60
CA ASP A 599 -15.09 -5.21 27.65
C ASP A 599 -13.64 -5.52 27.30
N ASP A 600 -13.08 -4.82 26.30
CA ASP A 600 -11.69 -4.98 25.89
C ASP A 600 -10.73 -4.44 26.97
N ARG A 601 -11.06 -3.31 27.61
CA ARG A 601 -10.22 -2.70 28.63
C ARG A 601 -9.95 -3.66 29.79
N GLY A 602 -10.99 -4.32 30.29
CA GLY A 602 -10.85 -5.30 31.37
C GLY A 602 -9.98 -6.49 30.98
N TRP A 603 -10.05 -6.93 29.71
CA TRP A 603 -9.18 -7.99 29.20
C TRP A 603 -7.73 -7.53 29.07
N LEU A 604 -7.48 -6.36 28.48
CA LEU A 604 -6.14 -5.78 28.34
C LEU A 604 -5.46 -5.56 29.70
N ALA A 605 -6.22 -5.20 30.75
CA ALA A 605 -5.70 -5.07 32.12
C ALA A 605 -5.20 -6.41 32.69
N ARG A 606 -5.93 -7.51 32.42
CA ARG A 606 -5.48 -8.87 32.81
C ARG A 606 -4.19 -9.24 32.07
N ILE A 607 -4.13 -9.00 30.76
CA ILE A 607 -2.92 -9.27 29.95
C ILE A 607 -1.71 -8.48 30.49
N THR A 608 -1.90 -7.21 30.84
CA THR A 608 -0.83 -6.37 31.42
C THR A 608 -0.32 -6.93 32.74
N THR A 609 -1.17 -7.61 33.50
CA THR A 609 -0.82 -8.17 34.82
C THR A 609 -0.18 -9.54 34.70
N SER A 610 -0.73 -10.43 33.87
CA SER A 610 -0.29 -11.83 33.79
C SER A 610 0.76 -12.09 32.71
N HIS A 611 0.87 -11.19 31.72
CA HIS A 611 1.66 -11.35 30.51
C HIS A 611 1.30 -12.58 29.66
N GLN A 612 0.07 -13.05 29.79
CA GLN A 612 -0.52 -14.17 29.06
C GLN A 612 -1.68 -13.68 28.17
N PRO A 613 -2.15 -14.47 27.18
CA PRO A 613 -3.30 -14.10 26.35
C PRO A 613 -4.60 -13.86 27.15
N GLU A 614 -4.75 -14.49 28.32
CA GLU A 614 -5.94 -14.39 29.19
C GLU A 614 -7.25 -14.76 28.47
N LEU A 615 -7.17 -15.73 27.55
CA LEU A 615 -8.31 -16.18 26.75
C LEU A 615 -9.31 -16.95 27.63
N PRO A 616 -10.54 -16.43 27.86
CA PRO A 616 -11.49 -17.09 28.76
C PRO A 616 -12.06 -18.40 28.19
N SER A 617 -12.28 -18.43 26.87
CA SER A 617 -12.72 -19.61 26.12
C SER A 617 -12.30 -19.50 24.65
N LEU A 618 -12.31 -20.62 23.91
CA LEU A 618 -11.99 -20.62 22.47
C LEU A 618 -12.96 -19.77 21.64
N ASP A 619 -14.21 -19.60 22.09
CA ASP A 619 -15.18 -18.71 21.41
C ASP A 619 -14.73 -17.24 21.39
N LYS A 620 -13.85 -16.86 22.31
CA LYS A 620 -13.26 -15.52 22.40
C LYS A 620 -12.03 -15.33 21.53
N LEU A 621 -11.60 -16.35 20.77
CA LEU A 621 -10.41 -16.26 19.92
C LEU A 621 -10.53 -15.15 18.88
N ALA A 622 -11.70 -15.00 18.25
CA ALA A 622 -11.94 -13.93 17.27
C ALA A 622 -11.78 -12.53 17.90
N ASP A 623 -12.23 -12.37 19.15
CA ASP A 623 -12.10 -11.12 19.88
C ASP A 623 -10.61 -10.84 20.20
N PHE A 624 -9.85 -11.85 20.65
CA PHE A 624 -8.40 -11.74 20.86
C PHE A 624 -7.63 -11.47 19.57
N ALA A 625 -8.01 -12.11 18.47
CA ALA A 625 -7.45 -11.91 17.15
C ALA A 625 -7.61 -10.45 16.70
N ARG A 626 -8.78 -9.87 16.92
CA ARG A 626 -9.04 -8.44 16.66
C ARG A 626 -8.10 -7.55 17.49
N LEU A 627 -7.89 -7.85 18.78
CA LEU A 627 -6.97 -7.09 19.64
C LEU A 627 -5.53 -7.13 19.11
N GLN A 628 -5.03 -8.30 18.70
CA GLN A 628 -3.70 -8.41 18.09
C GLN A 628 -3.61 -7.69 16.74
N GLN A 629 -4.62 -7.84 15.88
CA GLN A 629 -4.63 -7.20 14.55
C GLN A 629 -4.73 -5.67 14.62
N GLY A 630 -5.45 -5.16 15.61
CA GLY A 630 -5.53 -3.73 15.95
C GLY A 630 -4.33 -3.24 16.76
N LYS A 631 -3.31 -4.09 16.98
CA LYS A 631 -2.09 -3.78 17.74
C LYS A 631 -2.30 -3.37 19.20
N TYR A 632 -3.43 -3.74 19.80
CA TYR A 632 -3.65 -3.52 21.23
C TYR A 632 -2.72 -4.39 22.08
N VAL A 633 -2.39 -5.57 21.57
CA VAL A 633 -1.54 -6.57 22.21
C VAL A 633 -0.35 -6.89 21.30
N LEU A 634 0.85 -6.85 21.88
CA LEU A 634 2.11 -7.22 21.23
C LEU A 634 2.64 -8.53 21.82
N GLN A 635 3.35 -9.30 20.99
CA GLN A 635 3.99 -10.56 21.37
C GLN A 635 5.51 -10.37 21.44
N TYR A 636 6.14 -11.02 22.42
CA TYR A 636 7.58 -10.98 22.67
C TYR A 636 8.12 -12.38 22.96
N ARG A 637 9.42 -12.63 22.73
CA ARG A 637 10.07 -13.91 23.05
C ARG A 637 11.48 -13.70 23.59
N ASN A 638 11.64 -13.71 24.91
CA ASN A 638 12.95 -13.55 25.56
C ASN A 638 13.20 -14.75 26.48
N GLY A 639 13.24 -15.94 25.90
CA GLY A 639 13.09 -17.22 26.59
C GLY A 639 11.74 -17.85 26.20
N GLU A 640 10.70 -17.59 27.00
CA GLU A 640 9.33 -18.00 26.70
C GLU A 640 8.57 -16.93 25.90
N ASP A 641 7.52 -17.36 25.19
CA ASP A 641 6.55 -16.45 24.58
C ASP A 641 5.70 -15.75 25.65
N TRP A 642 5.50 -14.45 25.49
CA TRP A 642 4.64 -13.66 26.37
C TRP A 642 4.00 -12.49 25.62
N TYR A 643 2.97 -11.91 26.23
CA TYR A 643 2.17 -10.85 25.66
C TYR A 643 2.15 -9.63 26.57
N ASP A 644 2.02 -8.46 25.97
CA ASP A 644 1.76 -7.23 26.72
C ASP A 644 0.93 -6.27 25.89
N VAL A 645 0.28 -5.33 26.57
CA VAL A 645 -0.44 -4.24 25.93
C VAL A 645 0.55 -3.29 25.26
N HIS A 646 0.17 -2.78 24.09
CA HIS A 646 0.96 -1.78 23.37
C HIS A 646 1.28 -0.59 24.31
N PRO A 647 2.55 -0.13 24.41
CA PRO A 647 2.95 0.84 25.43
C PRO A 647 2.15 2.14 25.42
N LEU A 648 1.77 2.65 24.24
CA LEU A 648 0.89 3.81 24.07
C LEU A 648 -0.51 3.68 24.73
N LEU A 649 -0.99 2.46 25.01
CA LEU A 649 -2.30 2.21 25.60
C LEU A 649 -2.26 1.96 27.11
N ARG A 650 -1.09 1.71 27.71
CA ARG A 650 -0.97 1.33 29.13
C ARG A 650 -1.66 2.30 30.09
N ARG A 651 -1.59 3.61 29.81
CA ARG A 651 -2.26 4.63 30.62
C ARG A 651 -3.79 4.54 30.56
N GLU A 652 -4.34 4.28 29.39
CA GLU A 652 -5.79 4.18 29.16
C GLU A 652 -6.38 2.88 29.72
N VAL A 653 -5.56 1.83 29.78
CA VAL A 653 -5.91 0.55 30.42
C VAL A 653 -5.86 0.67 31.95
N ALA A 654 -4.90 1.40 32.50
CA ALA A 654 -4.75 1.56 33.96
C ALA A 654 -5.77 2.52 34.61
N GLN A 655 -6.50 3.32 33.83
CA GLN A 655 -7.49 4.30 34.32
C GLN A 655 -8.91 3.74 34.51
N GLY A 656 -9.14 2.46 34.20
CA GLY A 656 -10.48 1.86 34.21
C GLY A 656 -10.67 0.70 35.16
#